data_AF-A0A260ZNT9-F1
#
_entry.id   AF-A0A260ZNT9-F1
#
_cell.length_a   1.000
_cell.length_b   1.000
_cell.length_c   1.000
_cell.angle_alpha   90.00
_cell.angle_beta   90.00
_cell.angle_gamma   90.00
#
_symmetry.space_group_name_H-M   'P 1'
#
loop_
_entity.id
_entity.type
_entity.pdbx_description
1 polymer ?
#
loop_
_entity_poly.entity_id
_entity_poly.type
_entity_poly.pdbx_seq_one_letter_code
_entity_poly.pdbx_strand_id
1 'polypeptide(L)'
;MVCRRHPNSLENSSFVCSFTIPRSTLTTLFSLLSFRLSLLTMSKPLSYQSTRCVLQYFDSTERFLLTSHCPAIKQFEKSIPLRLEDLEFKKDSITWNDLRFRLNETISVQIGVKRARRGEVRPRKPEEISRTCSYSVTITKKDTRMMSGQRTIARCTKRIKIPENKALEKLACILLGERNTVYTKRMEVEDGYPTDIEWPANFKVAVDSLVAEHHTIEYILPIVSDSSPLKYLDSQISKMETFDNNLVKRAGALSITNINESCYPKLATLRNNTVNISNSSLPKEVIISIVKNWKEEGREIGTFFYTKYEEDEEDEEDILDTLHNLLEGRNGTKSSNEGVDRLDVSMSTSSTIVVQKDHSRSFTWCEEVSQIVKTTSFVCSFTIPWSTHTTLFSLLSFRLSALIMPKPLSYQSARSVLQYFDFTERFFLTSHCPTIKQFEKSIPLRLKSLEFTKDGITLNDLRFCLNGTYSMKRAGRGEVISCTSSYSVTITKEDQRTMRGERTIAHCTTRIQIPKEKAFEKLACILLGERNTVYVKKVEIKKRCPQNIEWPANIQVAMDILLAEHHTFEYVLPIISDASSLKHLDSQFSNKESFDNELVKRAGTLFIRDIDESYYPKLSTLRNKAVNILNSLLPKEVIISIVKNWKEEGREIGTFLYTKYEEDEEDIIVTLKNRFKGRYGSKLLYRPHSQLNVAMSTSSAIYIHKDITRSLTMEAVCK
;
A
#
# COMPACT_ATOMS: atom_id res chain seq x y z
N MET A 1 -68.44 -40.74 43.91
CA MET A 1 -69.71 -40.00 43.87
C MET A 1 -69.96 -39.57 42.44
N VAL A 2 -71.15 -39.84 41.92
CA VAL A 2 -71.55 -39.73 40.50
C VAL A 2 -71.96 -38.29 40.14
N CYS A 3 -71.92 -38.00 38.83
CA CYS A 3 -72.48 -36.87 38.04
C CYS A 3 -71.45 -35.81 37.60
N ARG A 4 -71.00 -35.81 36.33
CA ARG A 4 -71.66 -35.38 35.06
C ARG A 4 -71.63 -33.85 34.85
N ARG A 5 -70.90 -33.41 33.81
CA ARG A 5 -71.45 -32.74 32.60
C ARG A 5 -70.35 -32.53 31.53
N HIS A 6 -70.48 -33.27 30.43
CA HIS A 6 -70.10 -32.89 29.05
C HIS A 6 -71.21 -31.97 28.46
N PRO A 7 -71.15 -31.37 27.24
CA PRO A 7 -70.47 -31.81 25.99
C PRO A 7 -69.80 -30.63 25.21
N ASN A 8 -69.15 -30.69 24.03
CA ASN A 8 -69.24 -31.40 22.73
C ASN A 8 -67.80 -31.48 22.14
N SER A 9 -67.25 -32.63 21.70
CA SER A 9 -67.37 -33.29 20.36
C SER A 9 -66.97 -32.37 19.19
N LEU A 10 -66.16 -32.75 18.19
CA LEU A 10 -65.95 -34.03 17.49
C LEU A 10 -64.47 -34.17 17.04
N GLU A 11 -63.80 -35.28 17.34
CA GLU A 11 -63.57 -36.50 16.51
C GLU A 11 -62.29 -36.45 15.67
N ASN A 12 -61.30 -37.29 16.01
CA ASN A 12 -60.94 -38.58 15.38
C ASN A 12 -59.93 -38.38 14.22
N SER A 13 -58.82 -39.10 14.08
CA SER A 13 -58.49 -40.44 14.53
C SER A 13 -56.97 -40.69 14.48
N SER A 14 -56.60 -41.68 15.28
CA SER A 14 -55.31 -42.32 15.57
C SER A 14 -54.56 -42.96 14.39
N PHE A 15 -53.23 -43.09 14.52
CA PHE A 15 -52.62 -44.39 14.83
C PHE A 15 -51.21 -44.19 15.43
N VAL A 16 -51.05 -44.68 16.66
CA VAL A 16 -49.76 -44.91 17.33
C VAL A 16 -49.34 -46.34 17.03
N CYS A 17 -48.06 -46.56 16.73
CA CYS A 17 -47.42 -47.83 17.04
C CYS A 17 -46.11 -47.55 17.77
N SER A 18 -46.12 -47.90 19.04
CA SER A 18 -45.02 -47.82 20.00
C SER A 18 -44.17 -49.09 19.93
N PHE A 19 -42.84 -48.94 19.95
CA PHE A 19 -41.95 -49.94 20.57
C PHE A 19 -40.83 -49.24 21.34
N THR A 20 -40.77 -49.56 22.62
CA THR A 20 -39.72 -49.22 23.59
C THR A 20 -38.65 -50.34 23.59
N ILE A 21 -37.45 -50.04 24.14
CA ILE A 21 -36.35 -50.91 24.67
C ILE A 21 -34.97 -50.54 24.04
N PRO A 22 -33.84 -50.43 24.78
CA PRO A 22 -33.57 -49.78 26.07
C PRO A 22 -32.36 -48.80 25.99
N ARG A 23 -32.14 -48.04 27.07
CA ARG A 23 -31.00 -47.15 27.32
C ARG A 23 -29.67 -47.93 27.39
N SER A 24 -28.68 -47.61 26.54
CA SER A 24 -27.25 -47.56 26.95
C SER A 24 -26.22 -47.12 25.89
N THR A 25 -26.57 -46.70 24.67
CA THR A 25 -25.55 -46.27 23.66
C THR A 25 -25.82 -44.94 22.95
N LEU A 26 -26.79 -44.14 23.43
CA LEU A 26 -27.17 -42.88 22.77
C LEU A 26 -26.47 -41.62 23.29
N THR A 27 -25.82 -41.64 24.46
CA THR A 27 -25.10 -40.48 24.99
C THR A 27 -23.72 -40.26 24.33
N THR A 28 -23.14 -41.27 23.69
CA THR A 28 -21.89 -41.15 22.93
C THR A 28 -22.12 -40.90 21.44
N LEU A 29 -23.29 -41.24 20.89
CA LEU A 29 -23.65 -40.91 19.50
C LEU A 29 -24.26 -39.52 19.35
N PHE A 30 -24.95 -38.97 20.36
CA PHE A 30 -25.40 -37.56 20.32
C PHE A 30 -24.25 -36.56 20.50
N SER A 31 -23.17 -36.92 21.18
CA SER A 31 -21.97 -36.07 21.24
C SER A 31 -21.21 -36.07 19.91
N LEU A 32 -21.15 -37.19 19.20
CA LEU A 32 -20.49 -37.26 17.89
C LEU A 32 -21.36 -36.76 16.71
N LEU A 33 -22.68 -36.90 16.77
CA LEU A 33 -23.58 -36.29 15.76
C LEU A 33 -23.78 -34.78 16.00
N SER A 34 -23.76 -34.29 17.25
CA SER A 34 -23.75 -32.83 17.50
C SER A 34 -22.41 -32.18 17.15
N PHE A 35 -21.29 -32.93 17.20
CA PHE A 35 -20.01 -32.46 16.68
C PHE A 35 -19.90 -32.54 15.15
N ARG A 36 -20.63 -33.44 14.47
CA ARG A 36 -20.61 -33.52 13.00
C ARG A 36 -21.71 -32.75 12.29
N LEU A 37 -22.83 -32.39 12.93
CA LEU A 37 -23.82 -31.47 12.35
C LEU A 37 -23.58 -29.99 12.70
N SER A 38 -22.69 -29.66 13.64
CA SER A 38 -22.23 -28.28 13.87
C SER A 38 -21.12 -27.83 12.90
N LEU A 39 -20.54 -28.76 12.13
CA LEU A 39 -19.51 -28.47 11.12
C LEU A 39 -20.04 -28.32 9.69
N LEU A 40 -21.35 -28.45 9.47
CA LEU A 40 -21.98 -28.35 8.13
C LEU A 40 -23.18 -27.41 8.05
N THR A 41 -23.31 -26.50 9.02
CA THR A 41 -24.08 -25.27 8.80
C THR A 41 -23.16 -24.09 8.97
N MET A 42 -22.42 -23.73 7.91
CA MET A 42 -21.89 -22.38 7.77
C MET A 42 -23.09 -21.44 7.83
N SER A 43 -23.41 -20.98 9.05
CA SER A 43 -24.50 -20.05 9.31
C SER A 43 -24.31 -18.86 8.38
N LYS A 44 -25.32 -18.65 7.51
CA LYS A 44 -25.56 -17.54 6.59
C LYS A 44 -24.41 -16.53 6.50
N PRO A 45 -23.82 -16.27 5.31
CA PRO A 45 -22.87 -15.18 5.17
C PRO A 45 -23.50 -13.92 5.77
N LEU A 46 -22.67 -13.12 6.45
CA LEU A 46 -22.88 -11.74 6.90
C LEU A 46 -24.21 -11.09 6.45
N SER A 47 -24.84 -10.30 7.34
CA SER A 47 -26.03 -9.54 6.96
C SER A 47 -25.83 -8.86 5.59
N TYR A 48 -26.83 -8.97 4.70
CA TYR A 48 -26.76 -8.58 3.29
C TYR A 48 -26.14 -7.19 3.08
N GLN A 49 -26.48 -6.22 3.94
CA GLN A 49 -25.95 -4.86 3.88
C GLN A 49 -24.52 -4.74 4.44
N SER A 50 -24.20 -5.48 5.49
CA SER A 50 -22.87 -5.48 6.10
C SER A 50 -21.81 -6.08 5.16
N THR A 51 -22.14 -7.17 4.45
CA THR A 51 -21.25 -7.78 3.44
C THR A 51 -20.92 -6.80 2.33
N ARG A 52 -21.93 -6.07 1.85
CA ARG A 52 -21.79 -5.10 0.77
C ARG A 52 -20.92 -3.92 1.19
N CYS A 53 -21.17 -3.35 2.38
CA CYS A 53 -20.35 -2.29 2.96
C CYS A 53 -18.92 -2.71 3.23
N VAL A 54 -18.67 -3.98 3.57
CA VAL A 54 -17.32 -4.46 3.87
C VAL A 54 -16.55 -4.72 2.57
N LEU A 55 -17.15 -5.46 1.63
CA LEU A 55 -16.53 -5.81 0.34
C LEU A 55 -16.17 -4.58 -0.51
N GLN A 56 -16.89 -3.46 -0.40
CA GLN A 56 -16.57 -2.25 -1.17
C GLN A 56 -15.20 -1.63 -0.83
N TYR A 57 -14.64 -1.92 0.35
CA TYR A 57 -13.35 -1.38 0.80
C TYR A 57 -12.16 -2.31 0.51
N PHE A 58 -12.40 -3.56 0.15
CA PHE A 58 -11.33 -4.46 -0.29
C PHE A 58 -10.84 -4.06 -1.67
N ASP A 59 -9.57 -4.32 -1.97
CA ASP A 59 -9.13 -4.27 -3.37
C ASP A 59 -9.76 -5.43 -4.18
N SER A 60 -9.76 -5.33 -5.51
CA SER A 60 -10.37 -6.35 -6.38
C SER A 60 -9.72 -7.74 -6.23
N THR A 61 -8.43 -7.80 -5.90
CA THR A 61 -7.66 -9.03 -5.72
C THR A 61 -8.08 -9.75 -4.45
N GLU A 62 -8.19 -9.03 -3.35
CA GLU A 62 -8.62 -9.55 -2.06
C GLU A 62 -10.08 -10.00 -2.10
N ARG A 63 -10.96 -9.23 -2.76
CA ARG A 63 -12.36 -9.64 -3.00
C ARG A 63 -12.45 -10.96 -3.75
N PHE A 64 -11.63 -11.11 -4.79
CA PHE A 64 -11.58 -12.35 -5.57
C PHE A 64 -11.11 -13.53 -4.71
N LEU A 65 -10.01 -13.37 -3.97
CA LEU A 65 -9.48 -14.40 -3.07
C LEU A 65 -10.50 -14.79 -2.01
N LEU A 66 -11.16 -13.82 -1.38
CA LEU A 66 -12.19 -14.06 -0.38
C LEU A 66 -13.38 -14.83 -0.97
N THR A 67 -13.83 -14.45 -2.17
CA THR A 67 -14.91 -15.14 -2.88
C THR A 67 -14.53 -16.57 -3.28
N SER A 68 -13.26 -16.81 -3.59
CA SER A 68 -12.76 -18.16 -3.91
C SER A 68 -12.80 -19.09 -2.70
N HIS A 69 -12.53 -18.57 -1.49
CA HIS A 69 -12.64 -19.32 -0.24
C HIS A 69 -14.08 -19.43 0.25
N CYS A 70 -14.94 -18.46 -0.07
CA CYS A 70 -16.33 -18.39 0.35
C CYS A 70 -17.28 -18.15 -0.84
N PRO A 71 -17.63 -19.17 -1.64
CA PRO A 71 -18.47 -19.00 -2.83
C PRO A 71 -19.86 -18.43 -2.54
N ALA A 72 -20.37 -18.57 -1.31
CA ALA A 72 -21.66 -18.04 -0.88
C ALA A 72 -21.78 -16.50 -0.97
N ILE A 73 -20.67 -15.77 -1.01
CA ILE A 73 -20.68 -14.30 -1.18
C ILE A 73 -20.47 -13.84 -2.64
N LYS A 74 -20.27 -14.77 -3.58
CA LYS A 74 -19.93 -14.45 -4.98
C LYS A 74 -20.95 -13.54 -5.66
N GLN A 75 -22.23 -13.83 -5.48
CA GLN A 75 -23.30 -13.04 -6.08
C GLN A 75 -23.32 -11.60 -5.52
N PHE A 76 -22.99 -11.43 -4.23
CA PHE A 76 -22.89 -10.10 -3.62
C PHE A 76 -21.65 -9.34 -4.07
N GLU A 77 -20.50 -10.01 -4.16
CA GLU A 77 -19.27 -9.41 -4.67
C GLU A 77 -19.48 -8.87 -6.10
N LYS A 78 -20.14 -9.64 -6.97
CA LYS A 78 -20.48 -9.19 -8.33
C LYS A 78 -21.43 -7.99 -8.40
N SER A 79 -22.28 -7.79 -7.38
CA SER A 79 -23.18 -6.63 -7.30
C SER A 79 -22.47 -5.31 -6.96
N ILE A 80 -21.22 -5.39 -6.49
CA ILE A 80 -20.43 -4.23 -6.10
C ILE A 80 -19.60 -3.79 -7.31
N PRO A 81 -19.50 -2.47 -7.58
CA PRO A 81 -18.65 -1.98 -8.65
C PRO A 81 -17.22 -2.51 -8.55
N LEU A 82 -16.76 -3.12 -9.63
CA LEU A 82 -15.39 -3.60 -9.74
C LEU A 82 -14.52 -2.42 -10.17
N ARG A 83 -13.57 -2.01 -9.33
CA ARG A 83 -12.62 -0.92 -9.61
C ARG A 83 -11.24 -1.51 -9.78
N LEU A 84 -10.65 -1.30 -10.96
CA LEU A 84 -9.36 -1.81 -11.36
C LEU A 84 -8.42 -0.64 -11.69
N GLU A 85 -7.13 -0.86 -11.48
CA GLU A 85 -6.11 0.02 -12.03
C GLU A 85 -5.80 -0.42 -13.46
N ASP A 86 -5.60 -1.72 -13.67
CA ASP A 86 -5.28 -2.30 -14.96
C ASP A 86 -6.18 -3.52 -15.26
N LEU A 87 -6.66 -3.60 -16.50
CA LEU A 87 -7.39 -4.75 -17.04
C LEU A 87 -6.79 -5.10 -18.40
N GLU A 88 -6.11 -6.24 -18.50
CA GLU A 88 -5.43 -6.70 -19.71
C GLU A 88 -6.08 -7.98 -20.24
N PHE A 89 -6.33 -8.01 -21.54
CA PHE A 89 -6.83 -9.16 -22.28
C PHE A 89 -5.74 -9.69 -23.20
N LYS A 90 -5.29 -10.93 -22.98
CA LYS A 90 -4.23 -11.60 -23.76
C LYS A 90 -4.76 -12.87 -24.39
N LYS A 91 -4.07 -13.38 -25.41
CA LYS A 91 -4.44 -14.59 -26.16
C LYS A 91 -4.92 -15.78 -25.30
N ASP A 92 -4.23 -16.04 -24.18
CA ASP A 92 -4.50 -17.19 -23.30
C ASP A 92 -4.95 -16.79 -21.89
N SER A 93 -5.09 -15.50 -21.60
CA SER A 93 -5.27 -15.04 -20.23
C SER A 93 -5.97 -13.70 -20.10
N ILE A 94 -6.65 -13.53 -18.97
CA ILE A 94 -7.20 -12.25 -18.53
C ILE A 94 -6.42 -11.86 -17.29
N THR A 95 -5.88 -10.64 -17.25
CA THR A 95 -5.17 -10.09 -16.10
C THR A 95 -5.92 -8.88 -15.60
N TRP A 96 -6.11 -8.78 -14.28
CA TRP A 96 -6.65 -7.58 -13.66
C TRP A 96 -5.83 -7.22 -12.40
N ASN A 97 -5.29 -6.01 -12.35
CA ASN A 97 -4.30 -5.60 -11.34
C ASN A 97 -3.19 -6.67 -11.19
N ASP A 98 -3.05 -7.28 -10.00
CA ASP A 98 -2.01 -8.28 -9.71
C ASP A 98 -2.38 -9.72 -10.08
N LEU A 99 -3.63 -9.99 -10.45
CA LEU A 99 -4.10 -11.35 -10.69
C LEU A 99 -4.17 -11.68 -12.18
N ARG A 100 -3.54 -12.78 -12.57
CA ARG A 100 -3.60 -13.33 -13.93
C ARG A 100 -4.29 -14.69 -13.94
N PHE A 101 -5.32 -14.82 -14.78
CA PHE A 101 -6.07 -16.05 -15.04
C PHE A 101 -5.66 -16.63 -16.38
N ARG A 102 -4.81 -17.66 -16.36
CA ARG A 102 -4.31 -18.30 -17.58
C ARG A 102 -5.07 -19.59 -17.90
N LEU A 103 -5.59 -19.69 -19.11
CA LEU A 103 -6.11 -20.92 -19.68
C LEU A 103 -4.95 -21.81 -20.10
N ASN A 104 -4.99 -23.08 -19.69
CA ASN A 104 -4.06 -24.11 -20.11
C ASN A 104 -4.86 -25.13 -20.91
N GLU A 105 -4.56 -25.22 -22.19
CA GLU A 105 -5.11 -26.23 -23.07
C GLU A 105 -4.41 -27.57 -22.83
N THR A 106 -5.18 -28.65 -22.93
CA THR A 106 -4.67 -30.02 -22.95
C THR A 106 -5.38 -30.78 -24.05
N ILE A 107 -4.64 -31.17 -25.07
CA ILE A 107 -5.12 -31.91 -26.24
C ILE A 107 -4.95 -33.42 -25.97
N SER A 108 -6.03 -34.18 -26.08
CA SER A 108 -6.00 -35.64 -26.12
C SER A 108 -6.39 -36.15 -27.51
N VAL A 109 -5.46 -36.87 -28.14
CA VAL A 109 -5.62 -37.49 -29.46
C VAL A 109 -5.82 -39.00 -29.28
N GLN A 110 -6.93 -39.54 -29.78
CA GLN A 110 -7.13 -40.98 -29.91
C GLN A 110 -6.71 -41.41 -31.32
N ILE A 111 -5.73 -42.31 -31.40
CA ILE A 111 -5.26 -42.89 -32.65
C ILE A 111 -5.86 -44.29 -32.80
N GLY A 112 -6.39 -44.57 -33.97
CA GLY A 112 -7.03 -45.83 -34.31
C GLY A 112 -6.29 -46.59 -35.39
N VAL A 113 -6.33 -47.91 -35.26
CA VAL A 113 -5.98 -48.81 -36.36
C VAL A 113 -7.25 -49.55 -36.74
N LYS A 114 -7.85 -49.22 -37.90
CA LYS A 114 -8.97 -50.02 -38.43
C LYS A 114 -8.49 -51.46 -38.60
N ARG A 115 -9.27 -52.45 -38.13
CA ARG A 115 -8.97 -53.88 -38.32
C ARG A 115 -9.01 -54.24 -39.80
N ALA A 116 -8.10 -55.11 -40.24
CA ALA A 116 -8.07 -55.56 -41.62
C ALA A 116 -9.25 -56.49 -41.90
N ARG A 117 -9.95 -56.29 -43.01
CA ARG A 117 -10.60 -57.44 -43.65
C ARG A 117 -9.47 -58.39 -44.08
N ARG A 118 -9.63 -59.68 -43.81
CA ARG A 118 -8.61 -60.72 -44.10
C ARG A 118 -8.08 -60.57 -45.53
N GLY A 119 -6.78 -60.31 -45.69
CA GLY A 119 -6.09 -60.41 -46.98
C GLY A 119 -5.14 -59.26 -47.37
N GLU A 120 -5.14 -58.11 -46.70
CA GLU A 120 -4.27 -56.98 -47.09
C GLU A 120 -2.88 -57.01 -46.43
N VAL A 121 -1.83 -56.98 -47.26
CA VAL A 121 -0.40 -56.94 -46.86
C VAL A 121 0.19 -55.57 -47.20
N ARG A 122 -0.16 -54.52 -46.44
CA ARG A 122 0.62 -53.27 -46.41
C ARG A 122 0.68 -52.73 -44.98
N PRO A 123 1.81 -52.15 -44.54
CA PRO A 123 1.90 -51.49 -43.23
C PRO A 123 0.94 -50.28 -43.19
N ARG A 124 0.09 -50.23 -42.16
CA ARG A 124 -1.02 -49.29 -42.04
C ARG A 124 -0.59 -48.01 -41.34
N LYS A 125 -0.97 -46.86 -41.91
CA LYS A 125 -0.78 -45.55 -41.28
C LYS A 125 -1.77 -45.41 -40.12
N PRO A 126 -1.33 -44.92 -38.94
CA PRO A 126 -2.24 -44.54 -37.86
C PRO A 126 -3.20 -43.43 -38.35
N GLU A 127 -4.50 -43.64 -38.20
CA GLU A 127 -5.53 -42.60 -38.46
C GLU A 127 -6.02 -42.02 -37.13
N GLU A 128 -6.07 -40.69 -37.02
CA GLU A 128 -6.63 -39.97 -35.87
C GLU A 128 -8.15 -40.23 -35.79
N ILE A 129 -8.63 -40.88 -34.72
CA ILE A 129 -10.05 -41.19 -34.51
C ILE A 129 -10.78 -39.98 -33.93
N SER A 130 -10.17 -39.32 -32.93
CA SER A 130 -10.76 -38.16 -32.28
C SER A 130 -9.72 -37.29 -31.62
N ARG A 131 -9.89 -35.97 -31.76
CA ARG A 131 -9.13 -34.94 -31.06
C ARG A 131 -10.06 -34.28 -30.05
N THR A 132 -9.66 -34.26 -28.79
CA THR A 132 -10.46 -33.64 -27.72
C THR A 132 -9.62 -32.63 -26.95
N CYS A 133 -10.03 -31.37 -26.98
CA CYS A 133 -9.40 -30.30 -26.21
C CYS A 133 -10.08 -30.17 -24.84
N SER A 134 -9.26 -29.99 -23.80
CA SER A 134 -9.74 -29.75 -22.45
C SER A 134 -8.98 -28.59 -21.82
N TYR A 135 -9.70 -27.73 -21.11
CA TYR A 135 -9.13 -26.49 -20.57
C TYR A 135 -9.09 -26.53 -19.05
N SER A 136 -8.02 -25.98 -18.47
CA SER A 136 -7.85 -25.75 -17.04
C SER A 136 -7.35 -24.34 -16.77
N VAL A 137 -7.79 -23.71 -15.67
CA VAL A 137 -7.39 -22.34 -15.33
C VAL A 137 -6.31 -22.38 -14.25
N THR A 138 -5.21 -21.68 -14.49
CA THR A 138 -4.18 -21.41 -13.48
C THR A 138 -4.28 -19.95 -13.07
N ILE A 139 -4.37 -19.71 -11.77
CA ILE A 139 -4.46 -18.37 -11.19
C ILE A 139 -3.11 -18.03 -10.56
N THR A 140 -2.53 -16.93 -11.00
CA THR A 140 -1.25 -16.42 -10.51
C THR A 140 -1.41 -15.01 -9.97
N LYS A 141 -0.61 -14.66 -8.97
CA LYS A 141 -0.51 -13.30 -8.41
C LYS A 141 0.90 -12.76 -8.67
N LYS A 142 1.01 -11.50 -9.08
CA LYS A 142 2.29 -10.79 -9.24
C LYS A 142 3.10 -10.87 -7.93
N ASP A 143 4.36 -11.31 -8.03
CA ASP A 143 5.32 -11.35 -6.91
C ASP A 143 6.71 -11.05 -7.47
N THR A 144 7.19 -9.84 -7.19
CA THR A 144 8.47 -9.31 -7.70
C THR A 144 9.70 -10.03 -7.14
N ARG A 145 9.54 -10.89 -6.12
CA ARG A 145 10.63 -11.69 -5.55
C ARG A 145 10.89 -12.99 -6.32
N MET A 146 9.99 -13.38 -7.21
CA MET A 146 10.15 -14.57 -8.05
C MET A 146 10.80 -14.21 -9.38
N MET A 147 11.65 -15.10 -9.90
CA MET A 147 12.23 -14.96 -11.24
C MET A 147 11.16 -14.85 -12.34
N SER A 148 10.03 -15.53 -12.17
CA SER A 148 8.86 -15.44 -13.07
C SER A 148 8.04 -14.16 -12.92
N GLY A 149 8.31 -13.34 -11.88
CA GLY A 149 7.48 -12.21 -11.48
C GLY A 149 6.06 -12.57 -10.99
N GLN A 150 5.73 -13.86 -10.90
CA GLN A 150 4.38 -14.35 -10.58
C GLN A 150 4.43 -15.61 -9.71
N ARG A 151 3.60 -15.66 -8.67
CA ARG A 151 3.36 -16.87 -7.85
C ARG A 151 2.02 -17.51 -8.21
N THR A 152 2.01 -18.83 -8.36
CA THR A 152 0.74 -19.58 -8.49
C THR A 152 0.02 -19.61 -7.16
N ILE A 153 -1.25 -19.20 -7.14
CA ILE A 153 -2.09 -19.19 -5.94
C ILE A 153 -3.16 -20.28 -5.96
N ALA A 154 -3.63 -20.67 -7.15
CA ALA A 154 -4.61 -21.73 -7.30
C ALA A 154 -4.51 -22.35 -8.70
N ARG A 155 -4.83 -23.64 -8.80
CA ARG A 155 -5.00 -24.34 -10.07
C ARG A 155 -6.36 -25.03 -10.10
N CYS A 156 -7.23 -24.60 -10.99
CA CYS A 156 -8.53 -25.23 -11.22
C CYS A 156 -8.33 -26.42 -12.17
N THR A 157 -8.17 -27.61 -11.61
CA THR A 157 -7.92 -28.86 -12.36
C THR A 157 -9.16 -29.46 -13.01
N LYS A 158 -10.35 -28.86 -12.79
CA LYS A 158 -11.60 -29.30 -13.43
C LYS A 158 -11.52 -29.03 -14.93
N ARG A 159 -11.21 -30.07 -15.69
CA ARG A 159 -11.11 -30.04 -17.15
C ARG A 159 -12.50 -29.85 -17.76
N ILE A 160 -12.70 -28.73 -18.43
CA ILE A 160 -13.94 -28.49 -19.18
C ILE A 160 -13.66 -28.74 -20.65
N LYS A 161 -14.48 -29.59 -21.26
CA LYS A 161 -14.46 -29.83 -22.71
C LYS A 161 -15.31 -28.75 -23.38
N ILE A 162 -14.66 -27.83 -24.07
CA ILE A 162 -15.27 -26.69 -24.78
C ILE A 162 -14.45 -26.48 -26.06
N PRO A 163 -15.06 -26.03 -27.17
CA PRO A 163 -14.30 -25.52 -28.31
C PRO A 163 -13.33 -24.40 -27.92
N GLU A 164 -12.20 -24.28 -28.62
CA GLU A 164 -11.12 -23.33 -28.32
C GLU A 164 -11.60 -21.88 -28.13
N ASN A 165 -12.34 -21.37 -29.11
CA ASN A 165 -12.83 -19.97 -29.10
C ASN A 165 -13.83 -19.70 -27.96
N LYS A 166 -14.48 -20.73 -27.42
CA LYS A 166 -15.50 -20.60 -26.35
C LYS A 166 -14.93 -20.70 -24.94
N ALA A 167 -13.67 -21.12 -24.77
CA ALA A 167 -13.05 -21.24 -23.45
C ALA A 167 -12.76 -19.87 -22.81
N LEU A 168 -12.25 -18.93 -23.60
CA LEU A 168 -11.91 -17.57 -23.15
C LEU A 168 -13.17 -16.73 -22.91
N GLU A 169 -14.19 -16.83 -23.76
CA GLU A 169 -15.52 -16.26 -23.52
C GLU A 169 -16.10 -16.72 -22.18
N LYS A 170 -16.03 -18.02 -21.89
CA LYS A 170 -16.54 -18.56 -20.63
C LYS A 170 -15.73 -18.04 -19.44
N LEU A 171 -14.42 -17.89 -19.58
CA LEU A 171 -13.59 -17.29 -18.54
C LEU A 171 -13.97 -15.83 -18.30
N ALA A 172 -14.12 -15.03 -19.36
CA ALA A 172 -14.59 -13.65 -19.28
C ALA A 172 -15.98 -13.56 -18.61
N CYS A 173 -16.92 -14.42 -18.99
CA CYS A 173 -18.25 -14.49 -18.36
C CYS A 173 -18.18 -14.83 -16.86
N ILE A 174 -17.26 -15.71 -16.44
CA ILE A 174 -17.10 -16.07 -15.03
C ILE A 174 -16.57 -14.88 -14.22
N LEU A 175 -15.59 -14.15 -14.76
CA LEU A 175 -14.87 -13.07 -14.06
C LEU A 175 -15.62 -11.73 -14.09
N LEU A 176 -16.10 -11.35 -15.28
CA LEU A 176 -16.65 -10.03 -15.59
C LEU A 176 -18.17 -10.05 -15.77
N GLY A 177 -18.76 -11.20 -16.11
CA GLY A 177 -20.20 -11.33 -16.29
C GLY A 177 -21.00 -11.15 -15.00
N GLU A 178 -22.27 -10.76 -15.14
CA GLU A 178 -23.22 -10.44 -14.05
C GLU A 178 -22.81 -9.23 -13.18
N ARG A 179 -21.85 -8.42 -13.64
CA ARG A 179 -21.46 -7.16 -12.99
C ARG A 179 -22.15 -5.99 -13.67
N ASN A 180 -22.76 -5.12 -12.86
CA ASN A 180 -23.47 -3.93 -13.36
C ASN A 180 -22.55 -2.74 -13.61
N THR A 181 -21.36 -2.72 -12.99
CA THR A 181 -20.46 -1.57 -13.07
C THR A 181 -19.02 -2.03 -12.95
N VAL A 182 -18.23 -1.82 -14.01
CA VAL A 182 -16.78 -2.02 -14.00
C VAL A 182 -16.12 -0.69 -14.35
N TYR A 183 -15.15 -0.30 -13.53
CA TYR A 183 -14.30 0.87 -13.74
C TYR A 183 -12.86 0.40 -13.78
N THR A 184 -12.10 0.85 -14.77
CA THR A 184 -10.66 0.60 -14.85
C THR A 184 -9.92 1.87 -15.26
N LYS A 185 -8.76 2.15 -14.66
CA LYS A 185 -7.94 3.28 -15.12
C LYS A 185 -7.37 2.98 -16.49
N ARG A 186 -6.81 1.80 -16.68
CA ARG A 186 -6.25 1.34 -17.96
C ARG A 186 -6.91 0.03 -18.38
N MET A 187 -7.34 -0.04 -19.63
CA MET A 187 -7.78 -1.26 -20.28
C MET A 187 -6.87 -1.52 -21.47
N GLU A 188 -6.36 -2.74 -21.58
CA GLU A 188 -5.50 -3.16 -22.67
C GLU A 188 -6.02 -4.44 -23.31
N VAL A 189 -6.10 -4.46 -24.63
CA VAL A 189 -6.31 -5.67 -25.43
C VAL A 189 -5.02 -5.89 -26.19
N GLU A 190 -4.24 -6.89 -25.77
CA GLU A 190 -2.94 -7.22 -26.37
C GLU A 190 -3.11 -7.92 -27.71
N ASP A 191 -2.05 -7.86 -28.50
CA ASP A 191 -1.95 -8.60 -29.75
C ASP A 191 -2.20 -10.11 -29.54
N GLY A 192 -2.92 -10.70 -30.50
CA GLY A 192 -3.33 -12.10 -30.46
C GLY A 192 -4.54 -12.42 -29.57
N TYR A 193 -5.20 -11.45 -28.93
CA TYR A 193 -6.53 -11.66 -28.36
C TYR A 193 -7.56 -11.98 -29.48
N PRO A 194 -8.49 -12.94 -29.31
CA PRO A 194 -9.45 -13.27 -30.35
C PRO A 194 -10.41 -12.12 -30.65
N THR A 195 -10.53 -11.74 -31.93
CA THR A 195 -11.40 -10.65 -32.40
C THR A 195 -12.87 -11.05 -32.51
N ASP A 196 -13.16 -12.35 -32.63
CA ASP A 196 -14.50 -12.94 -32.72
C ASP A 196 -15.13 -13.23 -31.35
N ILE A 197 -14.53 -12.72 -30.26
CA ILE A 197 -14.98 -13.03 -28.91
C ILE A 197 -16.34 -12.40 -28.60
N GLU A 198 -17.27 -13.21 -28.11
CA GLU A 198 -18.51 -12.71 -27.53
C GLU A 198 -18.24 -12.20 -26.11
N TRP A 199 -18.35 -10.88 -25.93
CA TRP A 199 -18.29 -10.26 -24.61
C TRP A 199 -19.46 -10.70 -23.73
N PRO A 200 -19.29 -10.74 -22.38
CA PRO A 200 -20.39 -11.11 -21.50
C PRO A 200 -21.61 -10.20 -21.70
N ALA A 201 -22.81 -10.78 -21.68
CA ALA A 201 -24.04 -10.02 -21.91
C ALA A 201 -24.18 -8.83 -20.93
N ASN A 202 -24.55 -7.66 -21.47
CA ASN A 202 -24.68 -6.39 -20.74
C ASN A 202 -23.39 -5.88 -20.06
N PHE A 203 -22.22 -6.40 -20.44
CA PHE A 203 -20.96 -5.92 -19.92
C PHE A 203 -20.66 -4.52 -20.45
N LYS A 204 -20.57 -3.55 -19.53
CA LYS A 204 -20.06 -2.21 -19.80
C LYS A 204 -18.92 -1.87 -18.84
N VAL A 205 -17.86 -1.26 -19.38
CA VAL A 205 -16.69 -0.82 -18.62
C VAL A 205 -16.44 0.67 -18.81
N ALA A 206 -16.26 1.40 -17.72
CA ALA A 206 -15.82 2.79 -17.74
C ALA A 206 -14.29 2.83 -17.68
N VAL A 207 -13.63 3.52 -18.62
CA VAL A 207 -12.17 3.50 -18.76
C VAL A 207 -11.58 4.91 -18.82
N ASP A 208 -10.42 5.14 -18.19
CA ASP A 208 -9.68 6.39 -18.36
C ASP A 208 -8.70 6.31 -19.55
N SER A 209 -8.10 5.15 -19.79
CA SER A 209 -7.14 4.88 -20.86
C SER A 209 -7.45 3.54 -21.51
N LEU A 210 -7.57 3.50 -22.84
CA LEU A 210 -7.84 2.30 -23.62
C LEU A 210 -6.73 2.08 -24.64
N VAL A 211 -6.11 0.90 -24.60
CA VAL A 211 -5.07 0.46 -25.52
C VAL A 211 -5.53 -0.83 -26.20
N ALA A 212 -5.53 -0.84 -27.52
CA ALA A 212 -5.95 -1.96 -28.34
C ALA A 212 -4.85 -2.23 -29.37
N GLU A 213 -3.86 -3.03 -28.95
CA GLU A 213 -2.67 -3.31 -29.74
C GLU A 213 -3.03 -4.15 -30.97
N HIS A 214 -2.84 -3.58 -32.16
CA HIS A 214 -3.18 -4.22 -33.44
C HIS A 214 -4.65 -4.65 -33.58
N HIS A 215 -5.53 -4.09 -32.76
CA HIS A 215 -6.96 -4.38 -32.76
C HIS A 215 -7.75 -3.17 -33.25
N THR A 216 -8.81 -3.45 -34.01
CA THR A 216 -9.74 -2.43 -34.50
C THR A 216 -10.70 -2.00 -33.38
N ILE A 217 -10.84 -0.70 -33.13
CA ILE A 217 -11.63 -0.21 -31.99
C ILE A 217 -13.13 -0.55 -32.10
N GLU A 218 -13.63 -0.82 -33.30
CA GLU A 218 -15.05 -0.98 -33.65
C GLU A 218 -15.78 -2.06 -32.83
N TYR A 219 -15.11 -3.18 -32.50
CA TYR A 219 -15.73 -4.25 -31.71
C TYR A 219 -15.54 -4.06 -30.20
N ILE A 220 -14.69 -3.12 -29.78
CA ILE A 220 -14.43 -2.78 -28.38
C ILE A 220 -15.34 -1.63 -27.92
N LEU A 221 -15.66 -0.66 -28.78
CA LEU A 221 -16.55 0.46 -28.44
C LEU A 221 -17.88 0.04 -27.79
N PRO A 222 -18.58 -1.04 -28.23
CA PRO A 222 -19.87 -1.43 -27.64
C PRO A 222 -19.81 -1.78 -26.15
N ILE A 223 -18.64 -2.22 -25.65
CA ILE A 223 -18.45 -2.55 -24.23
C ILE A 223 -17.93 -1.38 -23.40
N VAL A 224 -17.48 -0.28 -24.03
CA VAL A 224 -17.03 0.91 -23.31
C VAL A 224 -18.24 1.77 -22.96
N SER A 225 -18.33 2.21 -21.71
CA SER A 225 -19.42 3.06 -21.25
C SER A 225 -19.33 4.45 -21.87
N ASP A 226 -20.44 5.00 -22.37
CA ASP A 226 -20.49 6.35 -22.95
C ASP A 226 -20.12 7.46 -21.95
N SER A 227 -20.27 7.17 -20.65
CA SER A 227 -19.87 8.03 -19.53
C SER A 227 -18.38 7.98 -19.19
N SER A 228 -17.57 7.23 -19.95
CA SER A 228 -16.12 7.11 -19.69
C SER A 228 -15.42 8.47 -19.80
N PRO A 229 -14.51 8.80 -18.87
CA PRO A 229 -13.72 10.03 -18.92
C PRO A 229 -12.53 9.94 -19.88
N LEU A 230 -12.61 9.08 -20.91
CA LEU A 230 -11.53 8.61 -21.77
C LEU A 230 -10.49 9.71 -22.07
N LYS A 231 -9.32 9.60 -21.45
CA LYS A 231 -8.20 10.54 -21.58
C LYS A 231 -7.25 10.13 -22.69
N TYR A 232 -7.07 8.83 -22.87
CA TYR A 232 -6.16 8.25 -23.85
C TYR A 232 -6.84 7.08 -24.57
N LEU A 233 -6.74 7.06 -25.90
CA LEU A 233 -7.24 5.98 -26.74
C LEU A 233 -6.14 5.60 -27.74
N ASP A 234 -5.81 4.32 -27.82
CA ASP A 234 -4.87 3.76 -28.78
C ASP A 234 -5.45 2.53 -29.46
N SER A 235 -5.58 2.54 -30.79
CA SER A 235 -6.17 1.43 -31.54
C SER A 235 -5.94 1.56 -33.06
N GLN A 236 -6.33 0.53 -33.81
CA GLN A 236 -6.52 0.63 -35.26
C GLN A 236 -7.93 1.15 -35.57
N ILE A 237 -8.06 1.95 -36.63
CA ILE A 237 -9.36 2.44 -37.11
C ILE A 237 -9.55 2.02 -38.56
N SER A 238 -10.66 1.31 -38.80
CA SER A 238 -10.96 0.74 -40.12
C SER A 238 -12.14 1.41 -40.82
N LYS A 239 -13.04 2.04 -40.04
CA LYS A 239 -14.28 2.67 -40.56
C LYS A 239 -14.32 4.16 -40.30
N MET A 240 -14.84 4.91 -41.28
CA MET A 240 -15.00 6.37 -41.18
C MET A 240 -16.01 6.77 -40.09
N GLU A 241 -17.07 5.99 -39.91
CA GLU A 241 -18.10 6.18 -38.89
C GLU A 241 -17.55 6.12 -37.46
N THR A 242 -16.42 5.46 -37.25
CA THR A 242 -15.75 5.34 -35.94
C THR A 242 -15.36 6.71 -35.40
N PHE A 243 -14.96 7.64 -36.26
CA PHE A 243 -14.63 9.01 -35.88
C PHE A 243 -15.84 9.81 -35.41
N ASP A 244 -17.05 9.38 -35.77
CA ASP A 244 -18.27 10.04 -35.30
C ASP A 244 -18.68 9.64 -33.90
N ASN A 245 -18.07 8.59 -33.35
CA ASN A 245 -18.33 8.14 -32.00
C ASN A 245 -17.90 9.20 -30.95
N ASN A 246 -18.79 9.49 -30.01
CA ASN A 246 -18.55 10.49 -28.96
C ASN A 246 -17.33 10.16 -28.09
N LEU A 247 -17.02 8.88 -27.86
CA LEU A 247 -15.84 8.49 -27.08
C LEU A 247 -14.54 8.82 -27.82
N VAL A 248 -14.50 8.58 -29.12
CA VAL A 248 -13.34 8.90 -29.97
C VAL A 248 -13.15 10.42 -30.06
N LYS A 249 -14.23 11.18 -30.27
CA LYS A 249 -14.19 12.67 -30.31
C LYS A 249 -13.75 13.30 -28.99
N ARG A 250 -14.17 12.73 -27.85
CA ARG A 250 -13.88 13.26 -26.51
C ARG A 250 -12.55 12.80 -25.93
N ALA A 251 -11.87 11.83 -26.56
CA ALA A 251 -10.58 11.36 -26.09
C ALA A 251 -9.58 12.52 -26.05
N GLY A 252 -8.91 12.73 -24.91
CA GLY A 252 -7.91 13.78 -24.79
C GLY A 252 -6.76 13.58 -25.79
N ALA A 253 -6.15 12.39 -25.74
CA ALA A 253 -5.13 11.95 -26.68
C ALA A 253 -5.62 10.71 -27.46
N LEU A 254 -5.46 10.74 -28.79
CA LEU A 254 -5.86 9.70 -29.73
C LEU A 254 -4.62 9.20 -30.48
N SER A 255 -4.16 8.00 -30.15
CA SER A 255 -3.15 7.26 -30.90
C SER A 255 -3.83 6.30 -31.88
N ILE A 256 -3.43 6.35 -33.14
CA ILE A 256 -3.94 5.50 -34.20
C ILE A 256 -2.74 4.73 -34.73
N THR A 257 -2.65 3.45 -34.37
CA THR A 257 -1.53 2.61 -34.84
C THR A 257 -1.64 2.38 -36.34
N ASN A 258 -2.81 1.96 -36.81
CA ASN A 258 -3.08 1.78 -38.23
C ASN A 258 -4.43 2.42 -38.62
N ILE A 259 -4.47 3.05 -39.79
CA ILE A 259 -5.67 3.69 -40.32
C ILE A 259 -5.91 3.25 -41.75
N ASN A 260 -7.17 2.98 -42.10
CA ASN A 260 -7.56 2.71 -43.48
C ASN A 260 -7.53 4.02 -44.30
N GLU A 261 -7.01 3.99 -45.52
CA GLU A 261 -6.91 5.16 -46.42
C GLU A 261 -8.25 5.89 -46.63
N SER A 262 -9.36 5.14 -46.67
CA SER A 262 -10.72 5.71 -46.76
C SER A 262 -11.07 6.68 -45.62
N CYS A 263 -10.34 6.62 -44.50
CA CYS A 263 -10.55 7.47 -43.34
C CYS A 263 -9.74 8.77 -43.37
N TYR A 264 -8.78 8.94 -44.28
CA TYR A 264 -7.93 10.14 -44.36
C TYR A 264 -8.71 11.46 -44.37
N PRO A 265 -9.84 11.61 -45.10
CA PRO A 265 -10.59 12.87 -45.11
C PRO A 265 -11.13 13.29 -43.74
N LYS A 266 -11.28 12.37 -42.78
CA LYS A 266 -11.74 12.72 -41.42
C LYS A 266 -10.65 13.22 -40.49
N LEU A 267 -9.38 12.95 -40.79
CA LEU A 267 -8.27 13.34 -39.92
C LEU A 267 -8.18 14.86 -39.73
N ALA A 268 -8.45 15.64 -40.78
CA ALA A 268 -8.46 17.10 -40.71
C ALA A 268 -9.54 17.65 -39.75
N THR A 269 -10.65 16.91 -39.58
CA THR A 269 -11.81 17.33 -38.76
C THR A 269 -11.68 16.99 -37.28
N LEU A 270 -10.62 16.28 -36.89
CA LEU A 270 -10.42 15.84 -35.50
C LEU A 270 -10.20 17.04 -34.57
N ARG A 271 -10.87 17.03 -33.43
CA ARG A 271 -10.77 18.08 -32.39
C ARG A 271 -10.09 17.62 -31.11
N ASN A 272 -9.54 16.39 -31.09
CA ASN A 272 -8.74 15.86 -29.97
C ASN A 272 -7.51 16.74 -29.68
N ASN A 273 -7.07 16.81 -28.42
CA ASN A 273 -5.92 17.64 -28.04
C ASN A 273 -4.61 17.12 -28.60
N THR A 274 -4.45 15.80 -28.64
CA THR A 274 -3.28 15.14 -29.21
C THR A 274 -3.73 14.03 -30.13
N VAL A 275 -3.21 14.01 -31.35
CA VAL A 275 -3.41 12.91 -32.31
C VAL A 275 -2.03 12.36 -32.68
N ASN A 276 -1.87 11.04 -32.66
CA ASN A 276 -0.63 10.37 -33.04
C ASN A 276 -0.93 9.24 -34.03
N ILE A 277 -0.15 9.15 -35.11
CA ILE A 277 -0.26 8.11 -36.14
C ILE A 277 1.10 7.43 -36.25
N SER A 278 1.20 6.18 -35.79
CA SER A 278 2.51 5.57 -35.50
C SER A 278 2.95 4.47 -36.48
N ASN A 279 2.06 3.65 -37.04
CA ASN A 279 2.44 2.58 -37.98
C ASN A 279 1.94 2.79 -39.42
N SER A 280 1.35 3.95 -39.72
CA SER A 280 0.96 4.34 -41.08
C SER A 280 1.63 5.66 -41.45
N SER A 281 2.21 5.73 -42.64
CA SER A 281 2.60 6.98 -43.29
C SER A 281 1.34 7.65 -43.83
N LEU A 282 1.25 8.97 -43.67
CA LEU A 282 0.19 9.74 -44.33
C LEU A 282 0.71 10.33 -45.65
N PRO A 283 -0.09 10.28 -46.73
CA PRO A 283 0.23 10.98 -47.97
C PRO A 283 0.38 12.49 -47.76
N LYS A 284 1.24 13.12 -48.57
CA LYS A 284 1.55 14.56 -48.52
C LYS A 284 0.29 15.41 -48.58
N GLU A 285 -0.66 15.07 -49.43
CA GLU A 285 -1.93 15.78 -49.63
C GLU A 285 -2.80 15.78 -48.37
N VAL A 286 -2.78 14.66 -47.62
CA VAL A 286 -3.55 14.52 -46.37
C VAL A 286 -2.96 15.42 -45.30
N ILE A 287 -1.63 15.46 -45.16
CA ILE A 287 -0.93 16.35 -44.21
C ILE A 287 -1.22 17.82 -44.55
N ILE A 288 -1.12 18.20 -45.82
CA ILE A 288 -1.45 19.55 -46.28
C ILE A 288 -2.90 19.90 -45.94
N SER A 289 -3.84 18.97 -46.15
CA SER A 289 -5.26 19.19 -45.83
C SER A 289 -5.49 19.44 -44.33
N ILE A 290 -4.75 18.76 -43.45
CA ILE A 290 -4.85 18.92 -42.00
C ILE A 290 -4.33 20.30 -41.59
N VAL A 291 -3.13 20.69 -42.07
CA VAL A 291 -2.53 21.99 -41.74
C VAL A 291 -3.39 23.15 -42.27
N LYS A 292 -3.91 23.01 -43.50
CA LYS A 292 -4.83 23.99 -44.09
C LYS A 292 -6.10 24.14 -43.24
N ASN A 293 -6.72 23.04 -42.83
CA ASN A 293 -7.91 23.09 -41.98
C ASN A 293 -7.62 23.76 -40.63
N TRP A 294 -6.45 23.50 -40.03
CA TRP A 294 -6.06 24.16 -38.78
C TRP A 294 -5.85 25.67 -38.94
N LYS A 295 -5.27 26.10 -40.07
CA LYS A 295 -5.10 27.51 -40.40
C LYS A 295 -6.45 28.22 -40.60
N GLU A 296 -7.38 27.57 -41.29
CA GLU A 296 -8.69 28.14 -41.63
C GLU A 296 -9.68 28.14 -40.46
N GLU A 297 -9.81 27.03 -39.74
CA GLU A 297 -10.81 26.88 -38.66
C GLU A 297 -10.28 27.28 -37.27
N GLY A 298 -8.97 27.36 -37.11
CA GLY A 298 -8.31 27.58 -35.83
C GLY A 298 -8.38 26.37 -34.87
N ARG A 299 -7.42 26.34 -33.94
CA ARG A 299 -7.23 25.29 -32.94
C ARG A 299 -6.93 25.89 -31.57
N GLU A 300 -7.23 25.14 -30.52
CA GLU A 300 -6.82 25.49 -29.16
C GLU A 300 -5.29 25.42 -29.04
N ILE A 301 -4.70 26.36 -28.31
CA ILE A 301 -3.25 26.39 -28.05
C ILE A 301 -2.84 25.17 -27.21
N GLY A 302 -1.74 24.52 -27.58
CA GLY A 302 -1.26 23.28 -26.94
C GLY A 302 -1.87 22.01 -27.54
N THR A 303 -2.34 22.07 -28.79
CA THR A 303 -2.80 20.89 -29.55
C THR A 303 -1.67 20.33 -30.42
N PHE A 304 -1.62 19.00 -30.56
CA PHE A 304 -0.51 18.29 -31.20
C PHE A 304 -1.00 17.24 -32.21
N PHE A 305 -0.30 17.11 -33.34
CA PHE A 305 -0.54 16.06 -34.34
C PHE A 305 0.79 15.43 -34.74
N TYR A 306 0.89 14.11 -34.61
CA TYR A 306 2.09 13.33 -34.92
C TYR A 306 1.75 12.30 -35.99
N THR A 307 2.61 12.17 -37.00
CA THR A 307 2.44 11.17 -38.06
C THR A 307 3.80 10.79 -38.62
N LYS A 308 3.88 9.67 -39.35
CA LYS A 308 5.02 9.37 -40.21
C LYS A 308 4.76 9.91 -41.61
N TYR A 309 5.83 10.34 -42.26
CA TYR A 309 5.84 10.76 -43.66
C TYR A 309 6.90 9.91 -44.36
N GLU A 310 6.53 9.32 -45.49
CA GLU A 310 7.47 8.66 -46.38
C GLU A 310 7.71 9.62 -47.55
N GLU A 311 8.99 9.92 -47.79
CA GLU A 311 9.44 10.66 -48.98
C GLU A 311 9.64 9.63 -50.08
N ASP A 312 8.90 9.77 -51.18
CA ASP A 312 9.17 8.99 -52.38
C ASP A 312 10.49 9.48 -52.98
N GLU A 313 11.38 8.56 -53.40
CA GLU A 313 12.69 8.93 -53.98
C GLU A 313 12.57 9.76 -55.28
N GLU A 314 11.37 9.82 -55.87
CA GLU A 314 11.03 10.60 -57.07
C GLU A 314 10.45 12.00 -56.76
N ASP A 315 10.10 12.30 -55.50
CA ASP A 315 9.54 13.60 -55.10
C ASP A 315 10.67 14.65 -54.98
N GLU A 316 10.79 15.55 -55.96
CA GLU A 316 11.78 16.63 -55.94
C GLU A 316 11.49 17.74 -54.91
N GLU A 317 10.25 17.84 -54.39
CA GLU A 317 9.80 18.97 -53.56
C GLU A 317 9.47 18.57 -52.11
N ASP A 318 10.24 19.11 -51.15
CA ASP A 318 10.05 18.86 -49.71
C ASP A 318 8.66 19.33 -49.24
N ILE A 319 8.06 18.59 -48.31
CA ILE A 319 6.73 18.90 -47.77
C ILE A 319 6.71 20.28 -47.08
N LEU A 320 7.82 20.69 -46.47
CA LEU A 320 7.97 22.01 -45.86
C LEU A 320 7.94 23.13 -46.90
N ASP A 321 8.57 22.94 -48.06
CA ASP A 321 8.58 23.92 -49.15
C ASP A 321 7.19 24.08 -49.76
N THR A 322 6.49 22.96 -49.99
CA THR A 322 5.11 22.99 -50.47
C THR A 322 4.17 23.69 -49.48
N LEU A 323 4.32 23.42 -48.17
CA LEU A 323 3.53 24.11 -47.13
C LEU A 323 3.87 25.60 -47.04
N HIS A 324 5.15 25.98 -47.16
CA HIS A 324 5.57 27.38 -47.21
C HIS A 324 4.92 28.12 -48.39
N ASN A 325 4.97 27.54 -49.59
CA ASN A 325 4.41 28.12 -50.80
C ASN A 325 2.88 28.23 -50.76
N LEU A 326 2.20 27.22 -50.23
CA LEU A 326 0.73 27.21 -50.14
C LEU A 326 0.17 28.07 -49.01
N LEU A 327 0.91 28.26 -47.92
CA LEU A 327 0.40 28.87 -46.69
C LEU A 327 1.12 30.16 -46.28
N GLU A 328 2.04 30.69 -47.10
CA GLU A 328 2.82 31.91 -46.84
C GLU A 328 3.56 31.87 -45.49
N GLY A 329 4.19 30.74 -45.18
CA GLY A 329 4.91 30.51 -43.92
C GLY A 329 6.24 31.28 -43.81
N ARG A 330 6.89 31.23 -42.64
CA ARG A 330 8.26 31.74 -42.44
C ARG A 330 9.18 30.58 -42.11
N ASN A 331 10.29 30.45 -42.85
CA ASN A 331 11.29 29.41 -42.62
C ASN A 331 12.29 29.80 -41.52
N GLY A 332 12.62 28.86 -40.64
CA GLY A 332 13.66 29.01 -39.63
C GLY A 332 14.61 27.81 -39.60
N THR A 333 15.89 28.01 -39.91
CA THR A 333 16.95 26.99 -39.79
C THR A 333 18.07 27.46 -38.85
N LYS A 334 18.40 26.66 -37.81
CA LYS A 334 19.67 26.61 -37.02
C LYS A 334 19.51 25.69 -35.79
N SER A 335 20.48 24.92 -35.27
CA SER A 335 21.95 24.98 -35.28
C SER A 335 22.61 23.58 -35.15
N SER A 336 23.94 23.55 -35.29
CA SER A 336 24.84 22.40 -35.23
C SER A 336 24.68 21.53 -33.97
N ASN A 337 23.81 20.51 -34.04
CA ASN A 337 24.01 19.16 -33.49
C ASN A 337 22.78 18.23 -33.62
N GLU A 338 21.61 18.72 -34.07
CA GLU A 338 20.36 17.89 -34.03
C GLU A 338 19.57 17.73 -35.35
N GLY A 339 19.88 18.42 -36.47
CA GLY A 339 19.29 18.09 -37.79
C GLY A 339 17.75 18.09 -37.82
N VAL A 340 17.12 19.23 -37.54
CA VAL A 340 15.66 19.38 -37.50
C VAL A 340 15.26 20.55 -38.40
N ASP A 341 14.38 20.31 -39.37
CA ASP A 341 13.82 21.34 -40.25
C ASP A 341 12.48 21.86 -39.70
N ARG A 342 12.27 23.19 -39.70
CA ARG A 342 11.11 23.83 -39.06
C ARG A 342 10.49 24.94 -39.92
N LEU A 343 9.16 24.94 -39.98
CA LEU A 343 8.32 25.93 -40.67
C LEU A 343 7.26 26.47 -39.70
N ASP A 344 7.21 27.80 -39.56
CA ASP A 344 6.21 28.47 -38.73
C ASP A 344 5.13 29.12 -39.63
N VAL A 345 3.86 28.76 -39.44
CA VAL A 345 2.71 29.28 -40.21
C VAL A 345 1.78 30.06 -39.26
N SER A 346 1.72 31.38 -39.43
CA SER A 346 0.87 32.22 -38.57
C SER A 346 -0.62 31.96 -38.81
N MET A 347 -1.37 31.69 -37.73
CA MET A 347 -2.83 31.61 -37.76
C MET A 347 -3.47 32.95 -37.37
N SER A 348 -2.89 33.64 -36.38
CA SER A 348 -3.37 34.93 -35.88
C SER A 348 -2.21 35.76 -35.30
N THR A 349 -2.51 36.93 -34.71
CA THR A 349 -1.51 37.75 -34.00
C THR A 349 -0.96 37.09 -32.73
N SER A 350 -1.59 36.03 -32.24
CA SER A 350 -1.24 35.36 -30.97
C SER A 350 -1.10 33.84 -31.08
N SER A 351 -1.17 33.26 -32.27
CA SER A 351 -1.07 31.80 -32.47
C SER A 351 -0.42 31.42 -33.81
N THR A 352 0.42 30.39 -33.78
CA THR A 352 1.26 29.94 -34.89
C THR A 352 1.27 28.41 -34.97
N ILE A 353 1.10 27.85 -36.16
CA ILE A 353 1.30 26.42 -36.40
C ILE A 353 2.80 26.17 -36.64
N VAL A 354 3.39 25.23 -35.90
CA VAL A 354 4.84 24.97 -35.92
C VAL A 354 5.17 23.61 -36.52
N VAL A 355 5.40 23.54 -37.82
CA VAL A 355 5.75 22.30 -38.53
C VAL A 355 7.20 21.95 -38.29
N GLN A 356 7.49 20.77 -37.74
CA GLN A 356 8.84 20.34 -37.45
C GLN A 356 9.08 18.91 -37.93
N LYS A 357 10.14 18.73 -38.71
CA LYS A 357 10.59 17.47 -39.32
C LYS A 357 11.85 17.00 -38.58
N ASP A 358 11.83 15.76 -38.10
CA ASP A 358 12.93 15.13 -37.37
C ASP A 358 13.52 14.00 -38.24
N HIS A 359 14.84 14.03 -38.50
CA HIS A 359 15.52 13.00 -39.29
C HIS A 359 15.58 11.62 -38.59
N SER A 360 15.04 11.49 -37.37
CA SER A 360 14.87 10.23 -36.64
C SER A 360 13.44 9.67 -36.67
N ARG A 361 12.75 9.71 -37.83
CA ARG A 361 11.46 8.99 -38.09
C ARG A 361 10.35 9.16 -37.02
N SER A 362 10.29 10.29 -36.30
CA SER A 362 9.13 10.68 -35.50
C SER A 362 9.01 12.21 -35.43
N PHE A 363 7.90 12.77 -35.91
CA PHE A 363 7.66 14.22 -35.86
C PHE A 363 7.43 14.66 -34.41
N THR A 364 7.95 15.84 -34.05
CA THR A 364 7.60 16.59 -32.82
C THR A 364 7.03 17.94 -33.23
N TRP A 365 6.02 18.45 -32.53
CA TRP A 365 5.47 19.80 -32.74
C TRP A 365 5.47 20.51 -31.39
N CYS A 366 5.95 21.74 -31.32
CA CYS A 366 6.03 22.53 -30.09
C CYS A 366 5.79 24.02 -30.40
N GLU A 367 4.72 24.62 -29.86
CA GLU A 367 4.66 26.09 -29.72
C GLU A 367 5.40 26.48 -28.43
N GLU A 368 6.55 27.16 -28.56
CA GLU A 368 7.23 27.82 -27.47
C GLU A 368 6.77 29.27 -27.31
N VAL A 369 6.62 29.70 -26.06
CA VAL A 369 6.33 31.09 -25.67
C VAL A 369 7.61 31.90 -25.68
N SER A 370 7.68 32.99 -26.45
CA SER A 370 8.69 34.02 -26.25
C SER A 370 8.20 35.12 -25.30
N GLN A 371 8.73 35.05 -24.07
CA GLN A 371 9.02 36.13 -23.11
C GLN A 371 7.96 36.67 -22.13
N ILE A 372 8.41 36.67 -20.87
CA ILE A 372 7.86 37.26 -19.65
C ILE A 372 8.00 38.78 -19.67
N VAL A 373 6.92 39.50 -19.33
CA VAL A 373 6.99 40.85 -18.76
C VAL A 373 6.13 40.90 -17.48
N LYS A 374 6.80 41.12 -16.34
CA LYS A 374 6.22 41.63 -15.08
C LYS A 374 5.63 43.02 -15.40
N THR A 375 4.51 43.51 -14.87
CA THR A 375 4.24 43.78 -13.44
C THR A 375 2.85 44.41 -13.28
N THR A 376 2.32 44.31 -12.05
CA THR A 376 1.40 45.21 -11.31
C THR A 376 -0.10 45.35 -11.67
N SER A 377 -0.91 44.71 -10.81
CA SER A 377 -2.11 45.18 -10.11
C SER A 377 -2.85 46.46 -10.55
N PHE A 378 -4.17 46.33 -10.73
CA PHE A 378 -5.14 47.27 -10.14
C PHE A 378 -6.32 46.49 -9.54
N VAL A 379 -6.77 47.00 -8.40
CA VAL A 379 -7.87 46.56 -7.54
C VAL A 379 -9.19 47.11 -8.06
N CYS A 380 -10.27 46.32 -8.04
CA CYS A 380 -11.56 46.83 -7.60
C CYS A 380 -12.45 45.72 -7.04
N SER A 381 -12.90 45.98 -5.83
CA SER A 381 -13.72 45.19 -4.92
C SER A 381 -15.19 45.22 -5.31
N PHE A 382 -15.94 44.16 -5.02
CA PHE A 382 -17.28 44.29 -4.44
C PHE A 382 -17.50 43.20 -3.40
N THR A 383 -18.03 43.61 -2.25
CA THR A 383 -18.22 42.83 -1.04
C THR A 383 -19.71 42.82 -0.67
N ILE A 384 -20.18 41.65 -0.19
CA ILE A 384 -21.21 41.41 0.87
C ILE A 384 -22.70 41.54 0.46
N PRO A 385 -23.68 40.82 1.08
CA PRO A 385 -23.62 40.06 2.35
C PRO A 385 -24.11 38.60 2.38
N TRP A 386 -23.59 37.88 3.38
CA TRP A 386 -24.36 36.89 4.14
C TRP A 386 -25.36 37.58 5.06
N SER A 387 -26.59 37.07 5.12
CA SER A 387 -27.38 37.11 6.35
C SER A 387 -28.40 35.97 6.43
N THR A 388 -28.24 35.18 7.50
CA THR A 388 -29.28 34.65 8.40
C THR A 388 -30.36 33.71 7.83
N HIS A 389 -30.30 32.43 8.19
CA HIS A 389 -31.19 31.91 9.23
C HIS A 389 -30.72 30.52 9.72
N THR A 390 -30.18 30.52 10.93
CA THR A 390 -30.16 29.33 11.79
C THR A 390 -31.41 29.36 12.66
N THR A 391 -31.85 28.17 13.07
CA THR A 391 -32.81 27.82 14.13
C THR A 391 -34.30 27.86 13.79
N LEU A 392 -34.88 26.67 13.59
CA LEU A 392 -35.87 26.16 14.54
C LEU A 392 -35.59 24.70 14.85
N PHE A 393 -35.42 24.48 16.15
CA PHE A 393 -35.26 23.22 16.85
C PHE A 393 -36.58 22.42 16.82
N SER A 394 -36.45 21.09 16.76
CA SER A 394 -37.31 20.08 17.40
C SER A 394 -38.84 20.18 17.28
N LEU A 395 -39.46 19.16 16.66
CA LEU A 395 -40.35 18.19 17.31
C LEU A 395 -41.11 17.38 16.26
N LEU A 396 -40.58 16.20 15.94
CA LEU A 396 -41.43 15.01 15.77
C LEU A 396 -40.56 13.78 15.99
N SER A 397 -40.31 13.52 17.27
CA SER A 397 -40.18 12.14 17.70
C SER A 397 -41.54 11.48 17.47
N PHE A 398 -41.61 10.54 16.54
CA PHE A 398 -42.42 9.36 16.76
C PHE A 398 -41.57 8.14 16.45
N ARG A 399 -41.23 7.45 17.52
CA ARG A 399 -40.67 6.11 17.52
C ARG A 399 -41.58 5.19 16.70
N LEU A 400 -40.99 4.39 15.83
CA LEU A 400 -41.41 3.00 15.70
C LEU A 400 -40.17 2.10 15.66
N SER A 401 -39.90 1.53 16.84
CA SER A 401 -39.42 0.16 17.07
C SER A 401 -38.32 -0.41 16.16
N ALA A 402 -37.10 -0.44 16.71
CA ALA A 402 -36.34 -1.67 16.94
C ALA A 402 -36.57 -2.82 15.94
N LEU A 403 -35.91 -2.75 14.79
CA LEU A 403 -35.54 -3.94 14.02
C LEU A 403 -34.05 -4.15 14.17
N ILE A 404 -33.73 -5.06 15.10
CA ILE A 404 -32.54 -5.91 15.22
C ILE A 404 -31.53 -5.66 14.08
N MET A 405 -30.47 -4.89 14.37
CA MET A 405 -29.27 -4.92 13.52
C MET A 405 -28.74 -6.36 13.53
N PRO A 406 -28.56 -7.02 12.38
CA PRO A 406 -28.03 -8.37 12.38
C PRO A 406 -26.58 -8.31 12.84
N LYS A 407 -26.24 -9.24 13.75
CA LYS A 407 -24.96 -9.37 14.45
C LYS A 407 -23.76 -8.95 13.57
N PRO A 408 -22.83 -8.12 14.09
CA PRO A 408 -21.57 -7.83 13.40
C PRO A 408 -20.83 -9.15 13.09
N LEU A 409 -19.98 -9.13 12.06
CA LEU A 409 -19.20 -10.26 11.53
C LEU A 409 -19.02 -11.44 12.48
N SER A 410 -19.26 -12.67 12.00
CA SER A 410 -19.06 -13.86 12.84
C SER A 410 -17.67 -13.84 13.49
N TYR A 411 -17.63 -14.18 14.77
CA TYR A 411 -16.50 -14.02 15.68
C TYR A 411 -15.12 -14.42 15.09
N GLN A 412 -15.10 -15.48 14.28
CA GLN A 412 -13.87 -16.01 13.69
C GLN A 412 -13.48 -15.35 12.35
N SER A 413 -14.46 -14.86 11.58
CA SER A 413 -14.20 -14.27 10.25
C SER A 413 -13.61 -12.87 10.36
N ALA A 414 -14.10 -12.04 11.29
CA ALA A 414 -13.55 -10.70 11.53
C ALA A 414 -12.06 -10.74 11.88
N ARG A 415 -11.67 -11.64 12.79
CA ARG A 415 -10.28 -11.81 13.21
C ARG A 415 -9.37 -12.26 12.07
N SER A 416 -9.83 -13.23 11.28
CA SER A 416 -9.07 -13.80 10.15
C SER A 416 -8.90 -12.81 8.99
N VAL A 417 -9.82 -11.87 8.85
CA VAL A 417 -9.78 -10.82 7.84
C VAL A 417 -8.88 -9.68 8.31
N LEU A 418 -9.12 -9.12 9.50
CA LEU A 418 -8.39 -7.99 10.05
C LEU A 418 -6.89 -8.27 10.20
N GLN A 419 -6.46 -9.52 10.38
CA GLN A 419 -5.04 -9.84 10.52
C GLN A 419 -4.20 -9.51 9.27
N TYR A 420 -4.83 -9.36 8.10
CA TYR A 420 -4.17 -9.04 6.85
C TYR A 420 -4.14 -7.53 6.53
N PHE A 421 -4.95 -6.72 7.22
CA PHE A 421 -4.91 -5.26 7.11
C PHE A 421 -3.67 -4.72 7.80
N ASP A 422 -3.07 -3.62 7.31
CA ASP A 422 -2.11 -2.85 8.11
C ASP A 422 -2.87 -2.16 9.27
N PHE A 423 -2.13 -1.79 10.33
CA PHE A 423 -2.77 -1.23 11.53
C PHE A 423 -3.49 0.10 11.23
N THR A 424 -3.05 0.84 10.20
CA THR A 424 -3.69 2.06 9.71
C THR A 424 -5.12 1.80 9.25
N GLU A 425 -5.33 0.84 8.35
CA GLU A 425 -6.66 0.52 7.84
C GLU A 425 -7.53 -0.09 8.93
N ARG A 426 -6.95 -0.88 9.85
CA ARG A 426 -7.67 -1.41 11.02
C ARG A 426 -8.24 -0.31 11.91
N PHE A 427 -7.46 0.74 12.19
CA PHE A 427 -7.94 1.89 12.96
C PHE A 427 -9.02 2.66 12.20
N PHE A 428 -8.85 2.85 10.88
CA PHE A 428 -9.87 3.50 10.05
C PHE A 428 -11.18 2.70 10.04
N LEU A 429 -11.11 1.38 9.86
CA LEU A 429 -12.27 0.48 9.92
C LEU A 429 -12.95 0.53 11.29
N THR A 430 -12.17 0.51 12.37
CA THR A 430 -12.71 0.59 13.75
C THR A 430 -13.43 1.92 13.99
N SER A 431 -12.93 3.03 13.44
CA SER A 431 -13.59 4.33 13.58
C SER A 431 -14.93 4.41 12.86
N HIS A 432 -15.07 3.73 11.71
CA HIS A 432 -16.32 3.67 10.94
C HIS A 432 -17.27 2.56 11.42
N CYS A 433 -16.73 1.52 12.07
CA CYS A 433 -17.46 0.36 12.56
C CYS A 433 -16.97 -0.04 13.98
N PRO A 434 -17.43 0.67 15.04
CA PRO A 434 -16.97 0.43 16.42
C PRO A 434 -17.23 -1.00 16.93
N THR A 435 -18.20 -1.71 16.36
CA THR A 435 -18.50 -3.11 16.70
C THR A 435 -17.37 -4.08 16.37
N ILE A 436 -16.43 -3.69 15.50
CA ILE A 436 -15.27 -4.50 15.13
C ILE A 436 -14.09 -4.29 16.09
N LYS A 437 -14.13 -3.24 16.93
CA LYS A 437 -13.05 -2.85 17.85
C LYS A 437 -12.51 -4.04 18.63
N GLN A 438 -13.36 -4.81 19.30
CA GLN A 438 -12.93 -5.95 20.12
C GLN A 438 -12.13 -7.00 19.32
N PHE A 439 -12.47 -7.22 18.04
CA PHE A 439 -11.75 -8.14 17.17
C PHE A 439 -10.42 -7.58 16.71
N GLU A 440 -10.39 -6.29 16.34
CA GLU A 440 -9.17 -5.57 16.01
C GLU A 440 -8.16 -5.63 17.16
N LYS A 441 -8.64 -5.37 18.38
CA LYS A 441 -7.85 -5.48 19.62
C LYS A 441 -7.33 -6.88 19.90
N SER A 442 -8.05 -7.91 19.48
CA SER A 442 -7.62 -9.31 19.66
C SER A 442 -6.43 -9.72 18.79
N ILE A 443 -6.06 -8.90 17.79
CA ILE A 443 -4.95 -9.16 16.88
C ILE A 443 -3.73 -8.38 17.34
N PRO A 444 -2.56 -9.03 17.48
CA PRO A 444 -1.33 -8.34 17.86
C PRO A 444 -0.99 -7.21 16.88
N LEU A 445 -0.62 -6.05 17.44
CA LEU A 445 -0.05 -4.95 16.66
C LEU A 445 1.42 -5.25 16.38
N ARG A 446 1.85 -5.08 15.13
CA ARG A 446 3.25 -5.21 14.70
C ARG A 446 3.71 -3.89 14.11
N LEU A 447 4.58 -3.19 14.83
CA LEU A 447 5.03 -1.83 14.51
C LEU A 447 6.54 -1.82 14.22
N LYS A 448 6.95 -0.94 13.31
CA LYS A 448 8.36 -0.60 13.10
C LYS A 448 8.84 0.38 14.18
N SER A 449 8.04 1.38 14.51
CA SER A 449 8.34 2.36 15.56
C SER A 449 7.12 2.69 16.42
N LEU A 450 7.35 2.86 17.72
CA LEU A 450 6.42 3.39 18.69
C LEU A 450 7.10 4.55 19.42
N GLU A 451 6.58 5.76 19.26
CA GLU A 451 7.15 6.96 19.85
C GLU A 451 6.19 7.59 20.85
N PHE A 452 6.70 7.91 22.04
CA PHE A 452 5.98 8.67 23.05
C PHE A 452 6.54 10.10 23.10
N THR A 453 5.68 11.09 22.89
CA THR A 453 6.04 12.50 22.87
C THR A 453 5.28 13.28 23.93
N LYS A 454 5.67 14.54 24.17
CA LYS A 454 5.00 15.39 25.18
C LYS A 454 3.50 15.60 24.94
N ASP A 455 3.04 15.51 23.68
CA ASP A 455 1.69 15.85 23.27
C ASP A 455 0.99 14.68 22.56
N GLY A 456 1.57 13.48 22.52
CA GLY A 456 0.96 12.42 21.72
C GLY A 456 1.77 11.14 21.59
N ILE A 457 1.20 10.21 20.83
CA ILE A 457 1.77 8.89 20.55
C ILE A 457 1.89 8.72 19.04
N THR A 458 3.04 8.27 18.54
CA THR A 458 3.26 7.97 17.12
C THR A 458 3.39 6.46 16.92
N LEU A 459 2.62 5.92 15.99
CA LEU A 459 2.66 4.53 15.54
C LEU A 459 3.15 4.50 14.10
N ASN A 460 4.39 4.09 13.86
CA ASN A 460 5.08 4.21 12.56
C ASN A 460 5.00 5.65 12.01
N ASP A 461 4.21 5.85 10.96
CA ASP A 461 3.99 7.11 10.24
C ASP A 461 2.72 7.85 10.69
N LEU A 462 1.92 7.28 11.60
CA LEU A 462 0.70 7.90 12.13
C LEU A 462 0.94 8.52 13.50
N ARG A 463 0.74 9.83 13.60
CA ARG A 463 0.93 10.59 14.82
C ARG A 463 -0.42 11.04 15.39
N PHE A 464 -0.66 10.70 16.66
CA PHE A 464 -1.87 11.06 17.40
C PHE A 464 -1.55 12.17 18.41
N CYS A 465 -1.87 13.41 18.05
CA CYS A 465 -1.58 14.62 18.83
C CYS A 465 -2.78 15.06 19.67
N LEU A 466 -2.56 15.30 20.96
CA LEU A 466 -3.49 15.92 21.89
C LEU A 466 -3.40 17.46 21.80
N ASN A 467 -4.48 18.06 21.33
CA ASN A 467 -4.63 19.50 21.22
C ASN A 467 -5.50 20.02 22.37
N GLY A 468 -4.87 20.70 23.33
CA GLY A 468 -5.53 21.30 24.48
C GLY A 468 -6.13 22.67 24.17
N THR A 469 -7.31 22.94 24.71
CA THR A 469 -7.95 24.26 24.74
C THR A 469 -8.25 24.61 26.19
N TYR A 470 -7.90 25.83 26.61
CA TYR A 470 -8.10 26.30 27.97
C TYR A 470 -9.22 27.34 27.99
N SER A 471 -10.24 27.10 28.81
CA SER A 471 -11.33 28.05 29.03
C SER A 471 -11.28 28.54 30.48
N MET A 472 -11.20 29.86 30.65
CA MET A 472 -11.25 30.50 31.96
C MET A 472 -12.65 31.09 32.18
N LYS A 473 -13.35 30.64 33.21
CA LYS A 473 -14.52 31.38 33.73
C LYS A 473 -14.02 32.45 34.68
N ARG A 474 -14.38 33.71 34.44
CA ARG A 474 -14.02 34.85 35.31
C ARG A 474 -15.27 35.45 35.96
N ALA A 475 -15.16 35.88 37.21
CA ALA A 475 -16.18 36.64 37.91
C ALA A 475 -16.21 38.09 37.42
N GLY A 476 -17.27 38.84 37.75
CA GLY A 476 -17.43 40.25 37.35
C GLY A 476 -16.32 41.20 37.81
N ARG A 477 -15.45 40.77 38.74
CA ARG A 477 -14.24 41.50 39.17
C ARG A 477 -12.93 41.02 38.52
N GLY A 478 -12.98 40.12 37.54
CA GLY A 478 -11.80 39.59 36.84
C GLY A 478 -11.15 38.37 37.49
N GLU A 479 -11.59 37.95 38.68
CA GLU A 479 -11.11 36.73 39.36
C GLU A 479 -11.47 35.47 38.56
N VAL A 480 -10.51 34.57 38.36
CA VAL A 480 -10.74 33.29 37.67
C VAL A 480 -11.49 32.33 38.61
N ILE A 481 -12.76 32.06 38.30
CA ILE A 481 -13.65 31.15 39.04
C ILE A 481 -13.27 29.68 38.78
N SER A 482 -12.91 29.36 37.53
CA SER A 482 -12.46 28.02 37.16
C SER A 482 -11.70 28.03 35.84
N CYS A 483 -10.71 27.15 35.72
CA CYS A 483 -10.04 26.84 34.47
C CYS A 483 -10.45 25.44 34.05
N THR A 484 -11.05 25.28 32.86
CA THR A 484 -11.35 23.98 32.28
C THR A 484 -10.45 23.75 31.06
N SER A 485 -9.69 22.66 31.08
CA SER A 485 -8.92 22.18 29.93
C SER A 485 -9.73 21.15 29.16
N SER A 486 -9.89 21.34 27.85
CA SER A 486 -10.50 20.34 26.98
C SER A 486 -9.55 19.91 25.87
N TYR A 487 -9.36 18.61 25.73
CA TYR A 487 -8.43 18.03 24.76
C TYR A 487 -9.17 17.41 23.58
N SER A 488 -8.65 17.62 22.38
CA SER A 488 -9.06 16.97 21.12
C SER A 488 -7.88 16.20 20.55
N VAL A 489 -8.13 15.23 19.66
CA VAL A 489 -7.06 14.44 19.04
C VAL A 489 -6.97 14.79 17.55
N THR A 490 -5.78 15.14 17.09
CA THR A 490 -5.48 15.29 15.66
C THR A 490 -4.61 14.13 15.21
N ILE A 491 -5.00 13.49 14.11
CA ILE A 491 -4.26 12.39 13.51
C ILE A 491 -3.54 12.96 12.29
N THR A 492 -2.22 13.00 12.34
CA THR A 492 -1.36 13.39 11.22
C THR A 492 -0.61 12.16 10.70
N LYS A 493 -0.26 12.19 9.41
CA LYS A 493 0.60 11.20 8.77
C LYS A 493 1.79 11.90 8.15
N GLU A 494 2.96 11.30 8.27
CA GLU A 494 4.16 11.83 7.63
C GLU A 494 3.97 11.94 6.11
N ASP A 495 4.26 13.11 5.54
CA ASP A 495 4.14 13.40 4.11
C ASP A 495 5.27 14.36 3.69
N GLN A 496 6.26 13.82 2.99
CA GLN A 496 7.44 14.57 2.53
C GLN A 496 7.12 15.65 1.50
N ARG A 497 5.90 15.68 0.95
CA ARG A 497 5.46 16.69 -0.03
C ARG A 497 4.92 17.96 0.62
N THR A 498 4.65 17.96 1.93
CA THR A 498 4.15 19.15 2.64
C THR A 498 5.31 19.93 3.26
N MET A 499 5.20 21.26 3.31
CA MET A 499 6.23 22.10 3.97
C MET A 499 6.46 21.78 5.46
N ARG A 500 5.49 21.11 6.12
CA ARG A 500 5.61 20.66 7.52
C ARG A 500 6.09 19.22 7.66
N GLY A 501 6.24 18.47 6.56
CA GLY A 501 6.57 17.04 6.57
C GLY A 501 5.44 16.13 7.08
N GLU A 502 4.24 16.65 7.36
CA GLU A 502 3.09 15.91 7.85
C GLU A 502 1.79 16.42 7.17
N ARG A 503 0.84 15.51 6.90
CA ARG A 503 -0.52 15.79 6.43
C ARG A 503 -1.53 15.43 7.51
N THR A 504 -2.50 16.30 7.80
CA THR A 504 -3.61 15.97 8.72
C THR A 504 -4.59 15.05 8.02
N ILE A 505 -4.83 13.87 8.57
CA ILE A 505 -5.79 12.89 8.03
C ILE A 505 -7.16 13.06 8.68
N ALA A 506 -7.18 13.30 9.99
CA ALA A 506 -8.43 13.40 10.74
C ALA A 506 -8.27 14.33 11.94
N HIS A 507 -9.37 15.01 12.29
CA HIS A 507 -9.49 15.77 13.51
C HIS A 507 -10.67 15.23 14.33
N CYS A 508 -10.37 14.61 15.46
CA CYS A 508 -11.37 14.09 16.38
C CYS A 508 -11.67 15.17 17.42
N THR A 509 -12.82 15.83 17.25
CA THR A 509 -13.26 16.99 18.05
C THR A 509 -13.89 16.63 19.39
N THR A 510 -13.84 15.37 19.83
CA THR A 510 -14.36 14.95 21.14
C THR A 510 -13.59 15.64 22.25
N ARG A 511 -14.12 16.76 22.74
CA ARG A 511 -13.53 17.57 23.81
C ARG A 511 -13.77 16.89 25.14
N ILE A 512 -12.73 16.30 25.71
CA ILE A 512 -12.81 15.69 27.04
C ILE A 512 -12.27 16.70 28.06
N GLN A 513 -13.08 17.07 29.05
CA GLN A 513 -12.67 17.90 30.17
C GLN A 513 -11.93 17.07 31.20
N ILE A 514 -10.60 16.96 31.06
CA ILE A 514 -9.71 16.21 31.95
C ILE A 514 -8.31 16.85 31.95
N PRO A 515 -7.47 16.55 32.96
CA PRO A 515 -6.04 16.88 32.95
C PRO A 515 -5.30 16.25 31.76
N LYS A 516 -4.13 16.80 31.40
CA LYS A 516 -3.35 16.36 30.24
C LYS A 516 -2.92 14.89 30.37
N GLU A 517 -2.51 14.49 31.56
CA GLU A 517 -2.03 13.16 31.91
C GLU A 517 -3.14 12.13 31.70
N LYS A 518 -4.34 12.41 32.24
CA LYS A 518 -5.53 11.57 32.05
C LYS A 518 -5.97 11.52 30.59
N ALA A 519 -5.77 12.59 29.81
CA ALA A 519 -6.03 12.58 28.37
C ALA A 519 -5.05 11.68 27.61
N PHE A 520 -3.77 11.71 28.01
CA PHE A 520 -2.74 10.83 27.47
C PHE A 520 -2.99 9.37 27.84
N GLU A 521 -3.34 9.06 29.09
CA GLU A 521 -3.74 7.72 29.53
C GLU A 521 -4.91 7.19 28.70
N LYS A 522 -5.95 8.00 28.47
CA LYS A 522 -7.06 7.62 27.61
C LYS A 522 -6.61 7.35 26.18
N LEU A 523 -5.72 8.18 25.63
CA LEU A 523 -5.16 7.96 24.31
C LEU A 523 -4.36 6.64 24.24
N ALA A 524 -3.51 6.36 25.22
CA ALA A 524 -2.78 5.10 25.35
C ALA A 524 -3.73 3.90 25.47
N CYS A 525 -4.80 4.00 26.26
CA CYS A 525 -5.85 2.98 26.33
C CYS A 525 -6.58 2.76 25.00
N ILE A 526 -6.89 3.84 24.28
CA ILE A 526 -7.53 3.76 22.96
C ILE A 526 -6.60 3.11 21.93
N LEU A 527 -5.32 3.44 21.93
CA LEU A 527 -4.37 2.98 20.91
C LEU A 527 -3.78 1.62 21.21
N LEU A 528 -3.44 1.36 22.47
CA LEU A 528 -2.65 0.19 22.89
C LEU A 528 -3.47 -0.77 23.77
N GLY A 529 -4.39 -0.24 24.58
CA GLY A 529 -5.22 -1.04 25.49
C GLY A 529 -6.14 -2.07 24.81
N GLU A 530 -6.64 -3.01 25.62
CA GLU A 530 -7.42 -4.19 25.21
C GLU A 530 -6.64 -5.22 24.37
N ARG A 531 -5.31 -5.06 24.25
CA ARG A 531 -4.42 -5.99 23.54
C ARG A 531 -3.49 -6.71 24.50
N ASN A 532 -3.20 -7.98 24.22
CA ASN A 532 -2.28 -8.78 25.02
C ASN A 532 -0.82 -8.41 24.73
N THR A 533 -0.41 -8.41 23.45
CA THR A 533 0.98 -8.18 23.07
C THR A 533 1.09 -7.28 21.84
N VAL A 534 1.98 -6.30 21.90
CA VAL A 534 2.37 -5.40 20.82
C VAL A 534 3.84 -5.68 20.51
N TYR A 535 4.13 -6.03 19.27
CA TYR A 535 5.50 -6.24 18.80
C TYR A 535 5.99 -4.97 18.12
N VAL A 536 7.08 -4.39 18.60
CA VAL A 536 7.62 -3.13 18.10
C VAL A 536 9.10 -3.30 17.82
N LYS A 537 9.57 -2.97 16.62
CA LYS A 537 11.03 -3.02 16.37
C LYS A 537 11.78 -1.96 17.19
N LYS A 538 11.28 -0.73 17.25
CA LYS A 538 11.90 0.39 17.99
C LYS A 538 10.89 1.14 18.85
N VAL A 539 11.15 1.28 20.14
CA VAL A 539 10.41 2.16 21.05
C VAL A 539 11.26 3.39 21.34
N GLU A 540 10.67 4.58 21.29
CA GLU A 540 11.36 5.84 21.53
C GLU A 540 10.57 6.74 22.48
N ILE A 541 11.24 7.26 23.51
CA ILE A 541 10.67 8.16 24.51
C ILE A 541 11.31 9.53 24.34
N LYS A 542 10.56 10.48 23.79
CA LYS A 542 11.02 11.84 23.59
C LYS A 542 10.97 12.66 24.87
N LYS A 543 11.71 13.77 24.85
CA LYS A 543 11.76 14.77 25.92
C LYS A 543 10.36 15.25 26.31
N ARG A 544 10.13 15.42 27.62
CA ARG A 544 8.85 15.90 28.22
C ARG A 544 7.65 14.97 27.98
N CYS A 545 7.86 13.68 27.71
CA CYS A 545 6.80 12.68 27.87
C CYS A 545 6.21 12.77 29.30
N PRO A 546 4.88 12.63 29.50
CA PRO A 546 4.33 12.71 30.84
C PRO A 546 4.82 11.53 31.72
N GLN A 547 5.15 11.79 32.98
CA GLN A 547 5.84 10.83 33.87
C GLN A 547 4.91 9.94 34.70
N ASN A 548 3.72 10.43 35.04
CA ASN A 548 2.76 9.74 35.90
C ASN A 548 1.54 9.31 35.08
N ILE A 549 1.73 8.33 34.19
CA ILE A 549 0.66 7.78 33.36
C ILE A 549 0.41 6.35 33.82
N GLU A 550 -0.85 6.05 34.12
CA GLU A 550 -1.32 4.69 34.28
C GLU A 550 -1.46 4.01 32.91
N TRP A 551 -0.63 3.00 32.67
CA TRP A 551 -0.70 2.22 31.44
C TRP A 551 -1.92 1.29 31.39
N PRO A 552 -2.40 0.92 30.19
CA PRO A 552 -3.50 -0.03 30.05
C PRO A 552 -3.18 -1.37 30.73
N ALA A 553 -4.14 -1.95 31.44
CA ALA A 553 -3.94 -3.23 32.12
C ALA A 553 -3.60 -4.37 31.13
N ASN A 554 -2.73 -5.29 31.55
CA ASN A 554 -2.34 -6.51 30.84
C ASN A 554 -1.63 -6.31 29.50
N ILE A 555 -1.19 -5.10 29.18
CA ILE A 555 -0.46 -4.86 27.95
C ILE A 555 1.01 -5.28 28.06
N GLN A 556 1.50 -5.97 27.05
CA GLN A 556 2.92 -6.29 26.89
C GLN A 556 3.46 -5.76 25.57
N VAL A 557 4.62 -5.11 25.60
CA VAL A 557 5.32 -4.54 24.46
C VAL A 557 6.63 -5.29 24.32
N ALA A 558 6.76 -6.09 23.26
CA ALA A 558 7.97 -6.79 22.93
C ALA A 558 8.78 -5.96 21.92
N MET A 559 10.04 -5.63 22.24
CA MET A 559 10.87 -4.82 21.35
C MET A 559 12.34 -5.22 21.20
N ASP A 560 12.93 -4.77 20.09
CA ASP A 560 14.35 -4.96 19.78
C ASP A 560 15.22 -3.77 20.24
N ILE A 561 14.68 -2.55 20.18
CA ILE A 561 15.41 -1.30 20.43
C ILE A 561 14.57 -0.41 21.35
N LEU A 562 15.17 0.11 22.44
CA LEU A 562 14.56 1.12 23.32
C LEU A 562 15.46 2.35 23.38
N LEU A 563 14.94 3.51 22.96
CA LEU A 563 15.63 4.80 23.02
C LEU A 563 14.93 5.72 24.02
N ALA A 564 15.62 6.05 25.10
CA ALA A 564 15.16 6.88 26.19
C ALA A 564 16.10 8.10 26.37
N GLU A 565 16.37 8.80 25.27
CA GLU A 565 17.48 9.76 25.17
C GLU A 565 17.39 10.96 26.12
N HIS A 566 16.17 11.30 26.55
CA HIS A 566 15.85 12.52 27.31
C HIS A 566 14.81 12.27 28.41
N HIS A 567 14.58 11.01 28.76
CA HIS A 567 13.54 10.61 29.69
C HIS A 567 13.89 9.25 30.29
N THR A 568 13.42 8.96 31.50
CA THR A 568 13.70 7.66 32.11
C THR A 568 12.87 6.55 31.47
N PHE A 569 13.50 5.41 31.14
CA PHE A 569 12.83 4.20 30.66
C PHE A 569 12.03 3.48 31.75
N GLU A 570 12.26 3.79 33.04
CA GLU A 570 11.49 3.19 34.15
C GLU A 570 9.98 3.32 33.95
N TYR A 571 9.58 4.42 33.32
CA TYR A 571 8.21 4.74 32.98
C TYR A 571 7.55 3.68 32.07
N VAL A 572 8.29 3.06 31.16
CA VAL A 572 7.75 2.03 30.25
C VAL A 572 7.92 0.60 30.79
N LEU A 573 8.62 0.40 31.92
CA LEU A 573 8.79 -0.93 32.52
C LEU A 573 7.47 -1.71 32.71
N PRO A 574 6.37 -1.10 33.17
CA PRO A 574 5.12 -1.84 33.41
C PRO A 574 4.52 -2.49 32.16
N ILE A 575 4.88 -1.99 30.97
CA ILE A 575 4.35 -2.48 29.70
C ILE A 575 5.36 -3.33 28.93
N ILE A 576 6.61 -3.48 29.40
CA ILE A 576 7.63 -4.21 28.63
C ILE A 576 7.44 -5.71 28.82
N SER A 577 7.46 -6.45 27.71
CA SER A 577 7.41 -7.90 27.73
C SER A 577 8.77 -8.48 28.11
N ASP A 578 8.78 -9.45 29.02
CA ASP A 578 9.97 -10.24 29.34
C ASP A 578 10.53 -11.00 28.13
N ALA A 579 9.71 -11.28 27.13
CA ALA A 579 10.12 -11.94 25.89
C ALA A 579 10.86 -11.01 24.91
N SER A 580 11.14 -9.76 25.28
CA SER A 580 11.87 -8.81 24.44
C SER A 580 13.31 -9.27 24.22
N SER A 581 13.67 -9.54 22.97
CA SER A 581 15.06 -9.79 22.55
C SER A 581 15.84 -8.48 22.44
N LEU A 582 15.89 -7.69 23.51
CA LEU A 582 16.40 -6.32 23.51
C LEU A 582 17.86 -6.29 23.03
N LYS A 583 18.08 -5.82 21.80
CA LYS A 583 19.41 -5.74 21.17
C LYS A 583 20.11 -4.45 21.58
N HIS A 584 19.35 -3.38 21.77
CA HIS A 584 19.87 -2.03 21.98
C HIS A 584 19.03 -1.26 23.00
N LEU A 585 19.70 -0.69 24.00
CA LEU A 585 19.13 0.21 24.99
C LEU A 585 19.94 1.51 25.01
N ASP A 586 19.29 2.65 24.81
CA ASP A 586 19.88 3.99 24.95
C ASP A 586 19.13 4.72 26.06
N SER A 587 19.83 5.19 27.10
CA SER A 587 19.19 5.90 28.22
C SER A 587 20.13 6.85 28.99
N GLN A 588 19.52 7.61 29.91
CA GLN A 588 20.16 8.46 30.91
C GLN A 588 20.13 7.80 32.30
N PHE A 589 21.27 7.45 32.86
CA PHE A 589 21.38 6.85 34.20
C PHE A 589 21.60 7.92 35.28
N SER A 590 20.63 8.82 35.43
CA SER A 590 20.72 10.02 36.27
C SER A 590 19.84 9.96 37.54
N ASN A 591 19.97 8.91 38.35
CA ASN A 591 19.33 8.67 39.69
C ASN A 591 18.00 7.93 39.78
N LYS A 592 17.24 7.79 38.69
CA LYS A 592 16.02 6.96 38.72
C LYS A 592 16.29 5.54 38.21
N GLU A 593 17.13 5.38 37.20
CA GLU A 593 17.33 4.10 36.52
C GLU A 593 18.41 3.25 37.17
N SER A 594 18.13 1.99 37.47
CA SER A 594 19.13 1.08 38.03
C SER A 594 19.81 0.21 36.98
N PHE A 595 21.15 0.08 37.03
CA PHE A 595 21.90 -0.95 36.31
C PHE A 595 21.51 -2.37 36.72
N ASP A 596 20.93 -2.54 37.91
CA ASP A 596 20.47 -3.84 38.39
C ASP A 596 19.17 -4.31 37.68
N ASN A 597 18.56 -3.44 36.87
CA ASN A 597 17.37 -3.77 36.10
C ASN A 597 17.67 -4.86 35.05
N GLU A 598 16.80 -5.87 34.98
CA GLU A 598 16.96 -7.01 34.07
C GLU A 598 17.00 -6.60 32.59
N LEU A 599 16.34 -5.51 32.19
CA LEU A 599 16.43 -5.01 30.81
C LEU A 599 17.82 -4.49 30.48
N VAL A 600 18.46 -3.80 31.43
CA VAL A 600 19.84 -3.31 31.26
C VAL A 600 20.77 -4.50 31.11
N LYS A 601 20.63 -5.54 31.93
CA LYS A 601 21.46 -6.76 31.85
C LYS A 601 21.26 -7.55 30.56
N ARG A 602 20.01 -7.64 30.06
CA ARG A 602 19.66 -8.36 28.83
C ARG A 602 20.08 -7.64 27.56
N ALA A 603 20.27 -6.32 27.59
CA ALA A 603 20.59 -5.54 26.41
C ALA A 603 21.93 -5.99 25.79
N GLY A 604 21.93 -6.32 24.49
CA GLY A 604 23.18 -6.62 23.79
C GLY A 604 24.14 -5.41 23.76
N THR A 605 23.60 -4.25 23.40
CA THR A 605 24.31 -2.97 23.36
C THR A 605 23.64 -1.94 24.27
N LEU A 606 24.43 -1.26 25.09
CA LEU A 606 24.00 -0.22 26.02
C LEU A 606 24.64 1.13 25.63
N PHE A 607 23.81 2.15 25.43
CA PHE A 607 24.22 3.54 25.26
C PHE A 607 23.83 4.32 26.50
N ILE A 608 24.83 4.85 27.19
CA ILE A 608 24.71 5.67 28.39
C ILE A 608 25.02 7.10 27.96
N ARG A 609 23.98 7.91 27.80
CA ARG A 609 24.17 9.31 27.38
C ARG A 609 24.75 10.14 28.51
N ASP A 610 24.18 9.99 29.68
CA ASP A 610 24.59 10.66 30.91
C ASP A 610 24.56 9.67 32.06
N ILE A 611 25.47 9.81 33.02
CA ILE A 611 25.60 8.94 34.18
C ILE A 611 25.92 9.76 35.43
N ASP A 612 25.12 9.54 36.48
CA ASP A 612 25.38 10.10 37.79
C ASP A 612 26.58 9.39 38.46
N GLU A 613 27.41 10.15 39.18
CA GLU A 613 28.62 9.66 39.83
C GLU A 613 28.36 8.49 40.79
N SER A 614 27.17 8.42 41.38
CA SER A 614 26.75 7.31 42.26
C SER A 614 26.77 5.94 41.56
N TYR A 615 26.71 5.89 40.23
CA TYR A 615 26.74 4.67 39.44
C TYR A 615 28.15 4.24 39.01
N TYR A 616 29.18 5.07 39.22
CA TYR A 616 30.55 4.74 38.83
C TYR A 616 31.06 3.41 39.39
N PRO A 617 30.83 3.05 40.67
CA PRO A 617 31.26 1.76 41.20
C PRO A 617 30.58 0.56 40.53
N LYS A 618 29.40 0.76 39.94
CA LYS A 618 28.63 -0.30 39.28
C LYS A 618 28.97 -0.47 37.80
N LEU A 619 29.67 0.47 37.17
CA LEU A 619 30.04 0.36 35.75
C LEU A 619 30.88 -0.90 35.45
N SER A 620 31.74 -1.30 36.38
CA SER A 620 32.59 -2.49 36.20
C SER A 620 31.79 -3.80 36.20
N THR A 621 30.57 -3.82 36.77
CA THR A 621 29.75 -5.03 36.87
C THR A 621 28.90 -5.29 35.63
N LEU A 622 28.76 -4.31 34.73
CA LEU A 622 27.98 -4.45 33.50
C LEU A 622 28.56 -5.56 32.62
N ARG A 623 27.75 -6.55 32.25
CA ARG A 623 28.15 -7.69 31.40
C ARG A 623 27.71 -7.59 29.94
N ASN A 624 27.17 -6.44 29.53
CA ASN A 624 26.75 -6.19 28.15
C ASN A 624 27.90 -6.36 27.16
N LYS A 625 27.57 -6.78 25.93
CA LYS A 625 28.54 -6.99 24.85
C LYS A 625 29.13 -5.68 24.34
N ALA A 626 28.34 -4.61 24.29
CA ALA A 626 28.84 -3.28 23.94
C ALA A 626 28.27 -2.22 24.89
N VAL A 627 29.12 -1.35 25.43
CA VAL A 627 28.73 -0.24 26.30
C VAL A 627 29.35 1.05 25.74
N ASN A 628 28.54 2.09 25.55
CA ASN A 628 28.98 3.39 25.02
C ASN A 628 28.57 4.49 25.97
N ILE A 629 29.53 5.18 26.58
CA ILE A 629 29.33 6.32 27.47
C ILE A 629 29.69 7.58 26.67
N LEU A 630 28.71 8.47 26.46
CA LEU A 630 28.81 9.52 25.44
C LEU A 630 29.11 10.92 25.99
N ASN A 631 28.27 11.42 26.93
CA ASN A 631 28.36 12.81 27.40
C ASN A 631 29.04 12.96 28.76
N SER A 632 29.27 11.87 29.49
CA SER A 632 29.95 11.89 30.78
C SER A 632 31.44 11.60 30.61
N LEU A 633 32.27 12.35 31.33
CA LEU A 633 33.70 12.14 31.42
C LEU A 633 33.96 11.27 32.67
N LEU A 634 34.53 10.09 32.50
CA LEU A 634 34.81 9.22 33.64
C LEU A 634 36.14 9.59 34.33
N PRO A 635 36.17 9.63 35.67
CA PRO A 635 37.41 9.75 36.41
C PRO A 635 38.34 8.56 36.17
N LYS A 636 39.65 8.83 36.25
CA LYS A 636 40.71 7.83 36.03
C LYS A 636 40.56 6.58 36.89
N GLU A 637 40.21 6.72 38.17
CA GLU A 637 40.06 5.59 39.09
C GLU A 637 38.90 4.65 38.71
N VAL A 638 37.84 5.19 38.09
CA VAL A 638 36.71 4.39 37.58
C VAL A 638 37.14 3.56 36.37
N ILE A 639 37.92 4.14 35.47
CA ILE A 639 38.45 3.42 34.31
C ILE A 639 39.42 2.31 34.77
N ILE A 640 40.26 2.59 35.78
CA ILE A 640 41.16 1.60 36.36
C ILE A 640 40.38 0.46 37.02
N SER A 641 39.28 0.75 37.73
CA SER A 641 38.45 -0.28 38.36
C SER A 641 37.78 -1.19 37.32
N ILE A 642 37.33 -0.64 36.19
CA ILE A 642 36.79 -1.41 35.06
C ILE A 642 37.85 -2.35 34.47
N VAL A 643 39.06 -1.85 34.20
CA VAL A 643 40.16 -2.68 33.65
C VAL A 643 40.57 -3.77 34.64
N LYS A 644 40.64 -3.44 35.94
CA LYS A 644 40.92 -4.39 37.00
C LYS A 644 39.90 -5.54 36.97
N ASN A 645 38.61 -5.20 36.94
CA ASN A 645 37.53 -6.18 36.92
C ASN A 645 37.60 -7.07 35.67
N TRP A 646 37.75 -6.49 34.47
CA TRP A 646 37.86 -7.27 33.22
C TRP A 646 39.05 -8.22 33.24
N LYS A 647 40.17 -7.81 33.83
CA LYS A 647 41.38 -8.62 33.96
C LYS A 647 41.20 -9.75 34.98
N GLU A 648 40.60 -9.48 36.12
CA GLU A 648 40.43 -10.45 37.22
C GLU A 648 39.32 -11.47 36.92
N GLU A 649 38.18 -11.03 36.38
CA GLU A 649 37.02 -11.90 36.14
C GLU A 649 37.04 -12.57 34.76
N GLY A 650 37.87 -12.07 33.83
CA GLY A 650 37.88 -12.51 32.44
C GLY A 650 36.65 -12.03 31.68
N ARG A 651 36.84 -11.10 30.74
CA ARG A 651 35.78 -10.59 29.88
C ARG A 651 35.59 -11.46 28.63
N GLU A 652 34.35 -11.62 28.17
CA GLU A 652 34.02 -12.32 26.92
C GLU A 652 34.66 -11.61 25.70
N ILE A 653 35.23 -12.38 24.78
CA ILE A 653 35.87 -11.86 23.56
C ILE A 653 34.83 -11.19 22.66
N GLY A 654 35.18 -10.03 22.10
CA GLY A 654 34.29 -9.16 21.34
C GLY A 654 33.44 -8.22 22.21
N THR A 655 33.71 -8.14 23.52
CA THR A 655 33.13 -7.11 24.38
C THR A 655 33.81 -5.77 24.15
N PHE A 656 33.01 -4.71 24.05
CA PHE A 656 33.44 -3.36 23.70
C PHE A 656 32.95 -2.32 24.75
N LEU A 657 33.82 -1.39 25.15
CA LEU A 657 33.49 -0.22 25.94
C LEU A 657 34.07 1.04 25.29
N TYR A 658 33.23 2.04 25.05
CA TYR A 658 33.65 3.39 24.65
C TYR A 658 33.30 4.39 25.76
N THR A 659 34.23 5.28 26.10
CA THR A 659 34.01 6.33 27.09
C THR A 659 34.91 7.54 26.85
N LYS A 660 34.62 8.66 27.53
CA LYS A 660 35.50 9.83 27.61
C LYS A 660 36.06 9.96 29.03
N TYR A 661 37.15 10.70 29.20
CA TYR A 661 37.80 10.87 30.52
C TYR A 661 38.14 12.34 30.81
N GLU A 662 38.22 12.69 32.10
CA GLU A 662 38.35 14.08 32.58
C GLU A 662 39.78 14.64 32.51
N GLU A 663 40.79 13.88 32.92
CA GLU A 663 42.14 14.38 33.22
C GLU A 663 43.03 14.66 31.98
N ASP A 664 44.01 15.56 32.14
CA ASP A 664 44.96 16.01 31.12
C ASP A 664 45.96 14.93 30.64
N GLU A 665 46.55 15.19 29.48
CA GLU A 665 46.85 14.25 28.39
C GLU A 665 47.83 13.08 28.63
N GLU A 666 48.55 12.98 29.76
CA GLU A 666 49.70 12.06 29.89
C GLU A 666 49.57 10.85 30.83
N ASP A 667 48.54 10.72 31.67
CA ASP A 667 48.65 9.80 32.81
C ASP A 667 47.78 8.51 32.75
N ILE A 668 46.68 8.46 31.99
CA ILE A 668 45.79 7.27 32.07
C ILE A 668 46.39 6.01 31.42
N ILE A 669 46.93 6.11 30.21
CA ILE A 669 47.53 4.95 29.51
C ILE A 669 48.80 4.49 30.22
N VAL A 670 49.62 5.42 30.73
CA VAL A 670 50.85 5.11 31.48
C VAL A 670 50.50 4.45 32.82
N THR A 671 49.52 4.99 33.54
CA THR A 671 49.04 4.39 34.78
C THR A 671 48.48 2.99 34.55
N LEU A 672 47.64 2.79 33.53
CA LEU A 672 47.11 1.47 33.18
C LEU A 672 48.23 0.50 32.80
N LYS A 673 49.23 0.95 32.05
CA LYS A 673 50.41 0.14 31.68
C LYS A 673 51.18 -0.30 32.92
N ASN A 674 51.54 0.64 33.80
CA ASN A 674 52.35 0.37 34.98
C ASN A 674 51.60 -0.52 35.99
N ARG A 675 50.32 -0.21 36.25
CA ARG A 675 49.49 -0.92 37.22
C ARG A 675 49.15 -2.35 36.78
N PHE A 676 48.97 -2.59 35.47
CA PHE A 676 48.56 -3.90 34.96
C PHE A 676 49.62 -4.66 34.16
N LYS A 677 50.86 -4.16 34.12
CA LYS A 677 51.99 -4.71 33.33
C LYS A 677 51.65 -4.85 31.84
N GLY A 678 50.96 -3.87 31.27
CA GLY A 678 50.54 -3.87 29.87
C GLY A 678 51.73 -3.69 28.90
N ARG A 679 51.57 -4.16 27.67
CA ARG A 679 52.54 -3.98 26.57
C ARG A 679 51.95 -3.07 25.51
N TYR A 680 52.76 -2.22 24.88
CA TYR A 680 52.28 -1.46 23.72
C TYR A 680 52.16 -2.38 22.51
N GLY A 681 51.07 -2.23 21.76
CA GLY A 681 50.87 -2.90 20.47
C GLY A 681 51.80 -2.35 19.38
N SER A 682 52.01 -3.10 18.30
CA SER A 682 52.70 -2.62 17.11
C SER A 682 51.89 -1.49 16.45
N LYS A 683 52.52 -0.34 16.17
CA LYS A 683 51.90 0.76 15.42
C LYS A 683 51.46 0.24 14.04
N LEU A 684 50.16 0.08 13.82
CA LEU A 684 49.61 -0.12 12.47
C LEU A 684 49.71 1.22 11.71
N LEU A 685 50.26 1.17 10.49
CA LEU A 685 50.65 2.30 9.63
C LEU A 685 49.56 3.36 9.31
N TYR A 686 48.32 3.19 9.79
CA TYR A 686 47.19 4.09 9.53
C TYR A 686 46.39 4.52 10.77
N ARG A 687 46.85 4.24 12.01
CA ARG A 687 46.20 4.76 13.24
C ARG A 687 47.24 5.41 14.18
N PRO A 688 47.22 6.74 14.39
CA PRO A 688 48.32 7.45 15.05
C PRO A 688 48.37 7.36 16.59
N HIS A 689 47.52 6.56 17.26
CA HIS A 689 47.37 6.65 18.73
C HIS A 689 47.84 5.41 19.49
N SER A 690 48.33 5.64 20.73
CA SER A 690 48.84 4.66 21.69
C SER A 690 47.87 3.49 21.91
N GLN A 691 48.32 2.27 21.60
CA GLN A 691 47.57 1.03 21.83
C GLN A 691 48.20 0.27 23.00
N LEU A 692 47.44 0.08 24.07
CA LEU A 692 47.88 -0.68 25.25
C LEU A 692 47.18 -2.03 25.31
N ASN A 693 47.96 -3.10 25.37
CA ASN A 693 47.48 -4.47 25.49
C ASN A 693 47.70 -4.96 26.92
N VAL A 694 46.62 -5.25 27.64
CA VAL A 694 46.66 -5.82 28.99
C VAL A 694 46.23 -7.27 28.92
N ALA A 695 47.13 -8.19 29.26
CA ALA A 695 46.81 -9.62 29.28
C ALA A 695 45.74 -9.93 30.34
N MET A 696 44.64 -10.56 29.92
CA MET A 696 43.66 -11.17 30.83
C MET A 696 44.03 -12.63 31.11
N SER A 697 44.38 -13.39 30.06
CA SER A 697 44.76 -14.80 30.13
C SER A 697 45.89 -15.13 29.15
N THR A 698 46.17 -16.43 28.95
CA THR A 698 47.09 -16.91 27.90
C THR A 698 46.56 -16.64 26.49
N SER A 699 45.23 -16.66 26.29
CA SER A 699 44.58 -16.52 24.98
C SER A 699 43.78 -15.24 24.80
N SER A 700 43.64 -14.39 25.83
CA SER A 700 42.85 -13.15 25.74
C SER A 700 43.54 -11.92 26.35
N ALA A 701 43.23 -10.75 25.80
CA ALA A 701 43.76 -9.46 26.22
C ALA A 701 42.71 -8.34 26.12
N ILE A 702 42.86 -7.30 26.93
CA ILE A 702 42.15 -6.03 26.80
C ILE A 702 43.01 -5.12 25.91
N TYR A 703 42.46 -4.74 24.76
CA TYR A 703 43.02 -3.75 23.87
C TYR A 703 42.44 -2.39 24.24
N ILE A 704 43.30 -1.45 24.60
CA ILE A 704 42.91 -0.11 25.01
C ILE A 704 43.45 0.87 23.98
N HIS A 705 42.53 1.54 23.29
CA HIS A 705 42.82 2.54 22.28
C HIS A 705 42.40 3.91 22.77
N LYS A 706 43.36 4.85 22.78
CA LYS A 706 43.10 6.27 23.03
C LYS A 706 42.85 6.97 21.69
N ASP A 707 41.90 7.90 21.65
CA ASP A 707 41.64 8.78 20.50
C ASP A 707 41.95 10.25 20.86
N ILE A 708 41.99 11.14 19.86
CA ILE A 708 42.41 12.54 19.97
C ILE A 708 41.45 13.34 20.86
N THR A 709 40.18 12.95 20.95
CA THR A 709 39.10 13.72 21.60
C THR A 709 38.90 13.39 23.08
N ARG A 710 39.97 13.08 23.84
CA ARG A 710 39.87 12.57 25.23
C ARG A 710 38.91 11.38 25.39
N SER A 711 38.84 10.53 24.36
CA SER A 711 38.07 9.29 24.37
C SER A 711 38.97 8.07 24.45
N LEU A 712 38.42 7.03 25.05
CA LEU A 712 39.06 5.77 25.34
C LEU A 712 38.14 4.64 24.91
N THR A 713 38.68 3.73 24.13
CA THR A 713 38.00 2.52 23.68
C THR A 713 38.70 1.31 24.27
N MET A 714 37.94 0.38 24.83
CA MET A 714 38.43 -0.88 25.36
C MET A 714 37.74 -2.05 24.65
N GLU A 715 38.51 -3.04 24.23
CA GLU A 715 38.00 -4.22 23.57
C GLU A 715 38.63 -5.48 24.15
N ALA A 716 37.82 -6.47 24.48
CA ALA A 716 38.30 -7.80 24.85
C ALA A 716 38.56 -8.61 23.58
N VAL A 717 39.80 -8.96 23.29
CA VAL A 717 40.18 -9.66 22.06
C VAL A 717 40.94 -10.96 22.32
N CYS A 718 40.94 -11.84 21.33
CA CYS A 718 41.83 -12.99 21.28
C CYS A 718 43.27 -12.49 21.04
N LYS A 719 44.25 -13.07 21.75
CA LYS A 719 45.68 -12.73 21.62
C LYS A 719 46.30 -13.26 20.35
#